data_AF-A0AAW0FH42-F1
#
_entry.id   AF-A0AAW0FH42-F1
#
_cell.length_a   1.000
_cell.length_b   1.000
_cell.length_c   1.000
_cell.angle_alpha   90.00
_cell.angle_beta   90.00
_cell.angle_gamma   90.00
#
_symmetry.space_group_name_H-M   'P 1'
#
loop_
_entity.id
_entity.type
_entity.pdbx_description
1 polymer ?
#
loop_
_entity_poly.entity_id
_entity_poly.type
_entity_poly.pdbx_seq_one_letter_code
_entity_poly.pdbx_strand_id
1 'polypeptide(L)'
;MVSHSETGRIFEGVGNEDCLRLLVGKPPDGTTGMNNLPQGVSLPLSPHYAKLLASLARQRGFDGWLLNFESDLYGGVEQARAVAAWISLFEKELKREVGEHAEVIWYDSVILNGLVRWQNRLNNYNLPFFIPSTGFFSNYFSRPDYPSLTAQYFQTLDPIHFTGPGPRSMNDIYMGIDVWGRGSYGGGGFGSYKALQCIEPERLGLSAAIFGNAWSWETRQDEPDFTWDVWWAYERKLWLGPENADEVVKIPEQERPVPLTAFFPRRPPPNPRELPFFTSFSPGVGRSWFVNGRKVLETKNGWTDVHKSGSIGDMLWPRPTLEWEHGERDEPPPKANSKIDQDDAWIGGNSLNITIALEASQDEDAYFRCVWLPIQSLAITPQKTYEMYLVYKSSPPDGTMFDIGLSLKALSGAVVDLDITAIQTSSVLSGEWERLTIQFRVDDPLPSDVLAAAGLVIGIAQDDPTQASNVKINLGALSVYPARPPSNVFVSETVLPWAHFVPTSVPSSPLAGVLTWSASSVFPTMPIINPPSPEDPNPVWLLESTVPSLLYFNIYIQQLPQDGTLPSPDDAIFIGTTGLDGRANRFYVDQALIPPTVKGASNVRFLVQGITDRGELLPWDRCTFADVKLEQVGQDFVHGVAYREKVSVGPVTLLERFLDLVRRLVMYFTNVLSIH
;
A
#
# COMPACT_ATOMS: atom_id res chain seq x y z
N MET A 1 5.86 42.12 -29.14
CA MET A 1 7.22 41.82 -28.64
C MET A 1 7.21 41.93 -27.12
N VAL A 2 6.95 40.81 -26.46
CA VAL A 2 7.17 40.60 -25.02
C VAL A 2 7.89 39.26 -24.95
N SER A 3 9.11 39.28 -24.43
CA SER A 3 10.05 38.16 -24.41
C SER A 3 9.52 37.00 -23.59
N HIS A 4 9.35 35.84 -24.23
CA HIS A 4 9.21 34.56 -23.57
C HIS A 4 10.60 34.05 -23.19
N SER A 5 11.02 34.28 -21.95
CA SER A 5 12.19 33.61 -21.37
C SER A 5 12.07 33.57 -19.86
N GLU A 6 11.20 32.72 -19.34
CA GLU A 6 11.20 32.30 -17.94
C GLU A 6 10.48 30.95 -17.82
N THR A 7 11.10 29.90 -18.36
CA THR A 7 10.84 28.54 -17.89
C THR A 7 11.57 28.40 -16.55
N GLY A 8 10.86 28.70 -15.46
CA GLY A 8 11.37 28.53 -14.11
C GLY A 8 11.79 27.07 -13.88
N ARG A 9 13.08 26.87 -13.60
CA ARG A 9 13.62 25.59 -13.14
C ARG A 9 13.18 25.40 -11.69
N ILE A 10 12.59 24.24 -11.38
CA ILE A 10 11.89 23.99 -10.11
C ILE A 10 12.87 23.78 -8.93
N PHE A 11 14.17 23.73 -9.17
CA PHE A 11 15.21 23.54 -8.15
C PHE A 11 16.45 24.42 -8.44
N GLU A 12 16.45 25.69 -8.06
CA GLU A 12 17.69 26.52 -8.06
C GLU A 12 18.01 27.03 -6.65
N GLY A 13 19.28 26.88 -6.24
CA GLY A 13 19.83 27.23 -4.93
C GLY A 13 21.31 26.80 -4.80
N VAL A 14 21.84 26.76 -3.57
CA VAL A 14 23.24 26.40 -3.18
C VAL A 14 23.66 24.93 -3.48
N GLY A 15 22.95 24.23 -4.37
CA GLY A 15 23.10 22.78 -4.60
C GLY A 15 24.50 22.33 -5.01
N ASN A 16 25.35 23.22 -5.50
CA ASN A 16 26.75 22.93 -5.83
C ASN A 16 27.58 22.56 -4.60
N GLU A 17 27.38 23.26 -3.48
CA GLU A 17 28.07 22.94 -2.22
C GLU A 17 27.60 21.60 -1.67
N ASP A 18 26.30 21.32 -1.78
CA ASP A 18 25.72 20.06 -1.31
C ASP A 18 26.14 18.88 -2.18
N CYS A 19 26.26 19.05 -3.50
CA CYS A 19 26.83 18.04 -4.39
C CYS A 19 28.28 17.72 -4.02
N LEU A 20 29.09 18.74 -3.69
CA LEU A 20 30.45 18.49 -3.24
C LEU A 20 30.48 17.77 -1.89
N ARG A 21 29.65 18.18 -0.92
CA ARG A 21 29.49 17.50 0.39
C ARG A 21 29.02 16.06 0.23
N LEU A 22 28.12 15.78 -0.71
CA LEU A 22 27.64 14.43 -1.02
C LEU A 22 28.82 13.50 -1.32
N LEU A 23 29.76 13.98 -2.12
CA LEU A 23 30.95 13.24 -2.55
C LEU A 23 32.00 13.14 -1.46
N VAL A 24 32.36 14.25 -0.80
CA VAL A 24 33.50 14.29 0.15
C VAL A 24 33.10 13.95 1.59
N GLY A 25 31.80 13.91 1.89
CA GLY A 25 31.25 13.65 3.22
C GLY A 25 31.17 14.90 4.10
N LYS A 26 30.92 14.69 5.41
CA LYS A 26 30.85 15.79 6.38
C LYS A 26 32.24 16.38 6.59
N PRO A 27 32.47 17.68 6.31
CA PRO A 27 33.73 18.33 6.66
C PRO A 27 33.90 18.38 8.19
N PRO A 28 35.14 18.36 8.71
CA PRO A 28 35.38 18.49 10.14
C PRO A 28 34.87 19.84 10.67
N ASP A 29 34.25 19.83 11.86
CA ASP A 29 33.76 21.03 12.55
C ASP A 29 34.96 21.82 13.14
N GLY A 30 35.72 22.53 12.31
CA GLY A 30 36.72 23.55 12.71
C GLY A 30 38.11 23.12 13.21
N THR A 31 39.10 24.01 12.97
CA THR A 31 40.53 24.06 13.41
C THR A 31 41.52 22.94 13.05
N THR A 32 41.09 21.77 12.56
CA THR A 32 42.01 20.72 12.09
C THR A 32 42.19 20.77 10.57
N GLY A 33 43.44 20.70 10.12
CA GLY A 33 43.79 20.81 8.70
C GLY A 33 43.38 19.57 7.90
N MET A 34 42.96 19.77 6.65
CA MET A 34 42.89 18.68 5.67
C MET A 34 44.31 18.26 5.26
N ASN A 35 44.58 16.96 5.17
CA ASN A 35 45.79 16.48 4.52
C ASN A 35 45.80 16.93 3.06
N ASN A 36 46.95 17.40 2.57
CA ASN A 36 47.11 17.65 1.14
C ASN A 36 46.92 16.32 0.39
N LEU A 37 45.90 16.26 -0.47
CA LEU A 37 45.75 15.13 -1.39
C LEU A 37 47.00 15.06 -2.28
N PRO A 38 47.48 13.85 -2.62
CA PRO A 38 48.59 13.72 -3.55
C PRO A 38 48.26 14.42 -4.88
N GLN A 39 49.26 15.03 -5.51
CA GLN A 39 49.07 15.65 -6.83
C GLN A 39 48.64 14.59 -7.85
N GLY A 40 47.62 14.91 -8.65
CA GLY A 40 47.09 14.01 -9.69
C GLY A 40 46.04 12.99 -9.20
N VAL A 41 45.53 13.11 -7.98
CA VAL A 41 44.44 12.26 -7.45
C VAL A 41 43.09 12.98 -7.58
N SER A 42 42.03 12.24 -7.92
CA SER A 42 40.65 12.75 -8.04
C SER A 42 40.07 13.21 -6.70
N LEU A 43 38.87 13.80 -6.72
CA LEU A 43 38.12 14.16 -5.51
C LEU A 43 37.98 12.97 -4.56
N PRO A 44 38.13 13.17 -3.22
CA PRO A 44 37.95 12.10 -2.26
C PRO A 44 36.47 11.69 -2.23
N LEU A 45 36.23 10.38 -2.26
CA LEU A 45 34.89 9.82 -2.21
C LEU A 45 34.60 9.25 -0.82
N SER A 46 33.49 9.67 -0.22
CA SER A 46 33.08 9.31 1.13
C SER A 46 31.75 8.55 1.12
N PRO A 47 31.62 7.43 1.88
CA PRO A 47 30.37 6.70 2.01
C PRO A 47 29.38 7.36 2.98
N HIS A 48 29.72 8.50 3.58
CA HIS A 48 28.95 9.07 4.69
C HIS A 48 27.47 9.30 4.35
N TYR A 49 27.18 10.06 3.28
CA TYR A 49 25.81 10.35 2.90
C TYR A 49 25.11 9.16 2.25
N ALA A 50 25.82 8.31 1.52
CA ALA A 50 25.28 7.04 1.01
C ALA A 50 24.72 6.18 2.16
N LYS A 51 25.47 6.04 3.27
CA LYS A 51 25.03 5.33 4.48
C LYS A 51 23.82 5.98 5.16
N LEU A 52 23.81 7.30 5.27
CA LEU A 52 22.70 8.03 5.89
C LEU A 52 21.42 7.89 5.09
N LEU A 53 21.48 8.03 3.77
CA LEU A 53 20.34 7.89 2.86
C LEU A 53 19.82 6.45 2.84
N ALA A 54 20.70 5.45 2.83
CA ALA A 54 20.33 4.04 2.93
C ALA A 54 19.67 3.72 4.27
N SER A 55 20.20 4.24 5.37
CA SER A 55 19.60 4.08 6.70
C SER A 55 18.23 4.75 6.79
N LEU A 56 18.05 5.91 6.15
CA LEU A 56 16.78 6.61 6.10
C LEU A 56 15.72 5.81 5.33
N ALA A 57 16.08 5.24 4.17
CA ALA A 57 15.23 4.36 3.39
C ALA A 57 14.72 3.18 4.24
N ARG A 58 15.64 2.46 4.90
CA ARG A 58 15.29 1.37 5.83
C ARG A 58 14.42 1.83 7.00
N GLN A 59 14.74 2.98 7.62
CA GLN A 59 14.00 3.50 8.78
C GLN A 59 12.58 3.96 8.44
N ARG A 60 12.34 4.39 7.20
CA ARG A 60 11.05 4.92 6.74
C ARG A 60 10.28 3.92 5.88
N GLY A 61 10.89 2.80 5.49
CA GLY A 61 10.25 1.71 4.76
C GLY A 61 9.99 2.04 3.29
N PHE A 62 10.97 2.63 2.59
CA PHE A 62 10.91 2.81 1.13
C PHE A 62 12.16 2.23 0.46
N ASP A 63 12.03 1.90 -0.83
CA ASP A 63 12.95 0.96 -1.49
C ASP A 63 14.07 1.61 -2.30
N GLY A 64 14.10 2.94 -2.42
CA GLY A 64 15.03 3.54 -3.36
C GLY A 64 15.03 5.05 -3.46
N TRP A 65 15.85 5.53 -4.40
CA TRP A 65 16.04 6.95 -4.67
C TRP A 65 16.13 7.24 -6.17
N LEU A 66 15.40 8.27 -6.60
CA LEU A 66 15.61 8.93 -7.89
C LEU A 66 16.62 10.06 -7.72
N LEU A 67 17.74 9.96 -8.43
CA LEU A 67 18.81 10.95 -8.43
C LEU A 67 18.60 11.96 -9.55
N ASN A 68 18.10 13.15 -9.20
CA ASN A 68 17.92 14.25 -10.14
C ASN A 68 18.90 15.41 -9.87
N PHE A 69 20.02 15.44 -10.59
CA PHE A 69 21.05 16.47 -10.44
C PHE A 69 20.79 17.62 -11.42
N GLU A 70 20.13 18.70 -10.98
CA GLU A 70 19.78 19.85 -11.84
C GLU A 70 20.75 21.04 -11.66
N SER A 71 22.01 20.77 -11.32
CA SER A 71 23.05 21.81 -11.18
C SER A 71 24.37 21.37 -11.81
N ASP A 72 25.05 22.32 -12.46
CA ASP A 72 26.34 22.08 -13.10
C ASP A 72 27.40 21.69 -12.05
N LEU A 73 28.19 20.66 -12.35
CA LEU A 73 29.34 20.24 -11.57
C LEU A 73 30.56 21.08 -11.97
N TYR A 74 30.90 22.12 -11.21
CA TYR A 74 32.04 23.01 -11.52
C TYR A 74 33.41 22.32 -11.49
N GLY A 75 33.54 21.16 -10.82
CA GLY A 75 34.73 20.30 -10.93
C GLY A 75 34.81 19.54 -12.27
N GLY A 76 33.86 19.78 -13.18
CA GLY A 76 33.83 19.24 -14.53
C GLY A 76 33.86 17.72 -14.58
N VAL A 77 34.69 17.18 -15.48
CA VAL A 77 34.86 15.73 -15.70
C VAL A 77 35.24 14.98 -14.42
N GLU A 78 36.07 15.56 -13.56
CA GLU A 78 36.53 14.89 -12.34
C GLU A 78 35.41 14.75 -11.31
N GLN A 79 34.56 15.77 -11.18
CA GLN A 79 33.38 15.70 -10.33
C GLN A 79 32.31 14.78 -10.92
N ALA A 80 32.09 14.82 -12.23
CA ALA A 80 31.21 13.89 -12.92
C ALA A 80 31.64 12.42 -12.69
N ARG A 81 32.93 12.12 -12.81
CA ARG A 81 33.49 10.79 -12.51
C ARG A 81 33.27 10.40 -11.04
N ALA A 82 33.47 11.34 -10.11
CA ALA A 82 33.23 11.09 -8.69
C ALA A 82 31.74 10.82 -8.38
N VAL A 83 30.80 11.51 -9.04
CA VAL A 83 29.36 11.23 -8.94
C VAL A 83 29.05 9.82 -9.44
N ALA A 84 29.53 9.41 -10.61
CA ALA A 84 29.33 8.05 -11.11
C ALA A 84 29.84 6.98 -10.12
N ALA A 85 31.02 7.20 -9.52
CA ALA A 85 31.56 6.31 -8.49
C ALA A 85 30.71 6.33 -7.20
N TRP A 86 30.18 7.49 -6.81
CA TRP A 86 29.30 7.65 -5.66
C TRP A 86 27.98 6.89 -5.83
N ILE A 87 27.40 6.89 -7.04
CA ILE A 87 26.17 6.13 -7.34
C ILE A 87 26.40 4.64 -7.07
N SER A 88 27.52 4.07 -7.53
CA SER A 88 27.84 2.66 -7.28
C SER A 88 28.01 2.36 -5.80
N LEU A 89 28.67 3.27 -5.06
CA LEU A 89 28.79 3.16 -3.62
C LEU A 89 27.42 3.23 -2.94
N PHE A 90 26.55 4.12 -3.38
CA PHE A 90 25.24 4.33 -2.82
C PHE A 90 24.32 3.13 -3.05
N GLU A 91 24.29 2.58 -4.26
CA GLU A 91 23.54 1.36 -4.59
C GLU A 91 23.94 0.20 -3.67
N LYS A 92 25.25 0.00 -3.47
CA LYS A 92 25.75 -1.05 -2.57
C LYS A 92 25.33 -0.84 -1.11
N GLU A 93 25.40 0.39 -0.63
CA GLU A 93 24.99 0.72 0.74
C GLU A 93 23.47 0.57 0.93
N LEU A 94 22.68 0.94 -0.08
CA LEU A 94 21.24 0.81 -0.09
C LEU A 94 20.82 -0.66 -0.07
N LYS A 95 21.39 -1.50 -0.94
CA LYS A 95 21.11 -2.95 -0.94
C LYS A 95 21.52 -3.64 0.35
N ARG A 96 22.59 -3.17 1.00
CA ARG A 96 22.98 -3.69 2.32
C ARG A 96 21.94 -3.38 3.41
N GLU A 97 21.37 -2.17 3.42
CA GLU A 97 20.44 -1.75 4.48
C GLU A 97 18.99 -2.16 4.22
N VAL A 98 18.55 -2.16 2.95
CA VAL A 98 17.15 -2.35 2.53
C VAL A 98 16.93 -3.75 1.95
N GLY A 99 17.82 -4.20 1.07
CA GLY A 99 17.78 -5.52 0.43
C GLY A 99 18.06 -5.44 -1.07
N GLU A 100 18.21 -6.61 -1.72
CA GLU A 100 18.56 -6.70 -3.15
C GLU A 100 17.54 -6.05 -4.10
N HIS A 101 16.31 -5.84 -3.65
CA HIS A 101 15.23 -5.19 -4.40
C HIS A 101 15.38 -3.66 -4.45
N ALA A 102 16.32 -3.07 -3.70
CA ALA A 102 16.43 -1.63 -3.59
C ALA A 102 16.97 -0.97 -4.88
N GLU A 103 16.47 0.22 -5.19
CA GLU A 103 16.73 0.89 -6.47
C GLU A 103 17.39 2.27 -6.32
N VAL A 104 18.34 2.56 -7.22
CA VAL A 104 18.96 3.87 -7.43
C VAL A 104 18.81 4.23 -8.90
N ILE A 105 17.90 5.16 -9.21
CA ILE A 105 17.57 5.53 -10.58
C ILE A 105 18.25 6.86 -10.91
N TRP A 106 18.97 6.93 -12.02
CA TRP A 106 19.59 8.16 -12.52
C TRP A 106 18.66 8.90 -13.48
N TYR A 107 18.42 10.19 -13.22
CA TYR A 107 17.73 11.07 -14.17
C TYR A 107 18.72 11.67 -15.18
N ASP A 108 18.32 11.73 -16.45
CA ASP A 108 19.09 12.29 -17.56
C ASP A 108 19.29 13.81 -17.44
N SER A 109 20.20 14.24 -16.57
CA SER A 109 20.50 15.66 -16.34
C SER A 109 21.96 16.01 -16.63
N VAL A 110 22.88 15.72 -15.70
CA VAL A 110 24.30 16.00 -15.85
C VAL A 110 24.94 15.03 -16.85
N ILE A 111 25.77 15.55 -17.75
CA ILE A 111 26.55 14.76 -18.71
C ILE A 111 28.03 14.64 -18.29
N LEU A 112 28.80 13.83 -19.02
CA LEU A 112 30.18 13.44 -18.70
C LEU A 112 31.16 14.60 -18.40
N ASN A 113 30.87 15.83 -18.82
CA ASN A 113 31.71 17.01 -18.57
C ASN A 113 31.24 17.85 -17.37
N GLY A 114 30.22 17.38 -16.65
CA GLY A 114 29.66 18.05 -15.47
C GLY A 114 28.52 19.02 -15.78
N LEU A 115 28.19 19.29 -17.04
CA LEU A 115 27.11 20.23 -17.37
C LEU A 115 25.73 19.56 -17.33
N VAL A 116 24.71 20.29 -16.89
CA VAL A 116 23.30 19.87 -17.00
C VAL A 116 22.85 20.05 -18.45
N ARG A 117 22.69 18.94 -19.17
CA ARG A 117 22.27 18.88 -20.56
C ARG A 117 21.46 17.60 -20.79
N TRP A 118 20.15 17.70 -20.69
CA TRP A 118 19.24 16.59 -20.97
C TRP A 118 19.41 16.08 -22.40
N GLN A 119 19.62 14.78 -22.56
CA GLN A 119 19.81 14.13 -23.86
C GLN A 119 18.49 13.59 -24.43
N ASN A 120 17.48 13.43 -23.57
CA ASN A 120 16.16 12.86 -23.79
C ASN A 120 16.20 11.39 -24.27
N ARG A 121 17.37 10.75 -24.14
CA ARG A 121 17.66 9.36 -24.51
C ARG A 121 18.95 8.88 -23.86
N LEU A 122 19.14 7.56 -23.76
CA LEU A 122 20.44 7.01 -23.38
C LEU A 122 21.46 7.21 -24.51
N ASN A 123 22.64 7.73 -24.18
CA ASN A 123 23.78 7.83 -25.09
C ASN A 123 25.10 7.93 -24.32
N ASN A 124 26.23 8.09 -25.02
CA ASN A 124 27.55 8.13 -24.38
C ASN A 124 27.75 9.31 -23.41
N TYR A 125 26.97 10.39 -23.53
CA TYR A 125 27.09 11.55 -22.66
C TYR A 125 26.55 11.30 -21.24
N ASN A 126 25.57 10.41 -21.08
CA ASN A 126 24.95 10.07 -19.79
C ASN A 126 25.18 8.61 -19.35
N LEU A 127 25.69 7.74 -20.24
CA LEU A 127 26.03 6.35 -19.93
C LEU A 127 26.88 6.15 -18.66
N PRO A 128 27.91 6.99 -18.36
CA PRO A 128 28.71 6.83 -17.15
C PRO A 128 27.91 6.84 -15.84
N PHE A 129 26.72 7.44 -15.82
CA PHE A 129 25.85 7.50 -14.63
C PHE A 129 24.80 6.39 -14.61
N PHE A 130 24.39 5.89 -15.78
CA PHE A 130 23.49 4.73 -15.87
C PHE A 130 24.19 3.43 -15.46
N ILE A 131 25.41 3.18 -15.91
CA ILE A 131 26.18 1.97 -15.59
C ILE A 131 26.16 1.61 -14.09
N PRO A 132 26.47 2.54 -13.16
CA PRO A 132 26.45 2.26 -11.73
C PRO A 132 25.05 2.31 -11.09
N SER A 133 24.01 2.75 -11.80
CA SER A 133 22.62 2.86 -11.32
C SER A 133 21.85 1.55 -11.53
N THR A 134 20.72 1.38 -10.85
CA THR A 134 19.78 0.28 -11.13
C THR A 134 18.87 0.59 -12.32
N GLY A 135 18.59 1.88 -12.58
CA GLY A 135 17.77 2.32 -13.71
C GLY A 135 18.17 3.68 -14.25
N PHE A 136 17.68 3.98 -15.46
CA PHE A 136 17.85 5.26 -16.13
C PHE A 136 16.49 5.87 -16.46
N PHE A 137 16.24 7.09 -15.98
CA PHE A 137 15.06 7.88 -16.33
C PHE A 137 15.51 8.96 -17.33
N SER A 138 15.12 8.83 -18.59
CA SER A 138 15.38 9.86 -19.60
C SER A 138 14.54 11.12 -19.37
N ASN A 139 15.07 12.28 -19.75
CA ASN A 139 14.26 13.48 -19.81
C ASN A 139 13.19 13.35 -20.91
N TYR A 140 12.17 14.20 -20.85
CA TYR A 140 11.05 14.14 -21.79
C TYR A 140 11.53 14.35 -23.23
N PHE A 141 11.08 13.48 -24.14
CA PHE A 141 11.45 13.54 -25.54
C PHE A 141 10.33 14.16 -26.39
N SER A 142 10.71 15.06 -27.30
CA SER A 142 9.80 15.63 -28.31
C SER A 142 9.88 14.90 -29.66
N ARG A 143 10.88 14.03 -29.82
CA ARG A 143 11.18 13.32 -31.06
C ARG A 143 10.73 11.85 -30.97
N PRO A 144 9.83 11.39 -31.85
CA PRO A 144 9.27 10.05 -31.75
C PRO A 144 10.30 8.93 -32.02
N ASP A 145 11.44 9.23 -32.65
CA ASP A 145 12.51 8.26 -32.91
C ASP A 145 13.44 8.00 -31.71
N TYR A 146 13.35 8.78 -30.63
CA TYR A 146 14.28 8.70 -29.50
C TYR A 146 14.20 7.42 -28.67
N PRO A 147 13.02 6.83 -28.39
CA PRO A 147 12.94 5.52 -27.77
C PRO A 147 13.62 4.43 -28.62
N SER A 148 13.37 4.38 -29.93
CA SER A 148 14.04 3.41 -30.80
C SER A 148 15.56 3.60 -30.85
N LEU A 149 16.05 4.85 -30.88
CA LEU A 149 17.49 5.14 -30.81
C LEU A 149 18.10 4.73 -29.47
N THR A 150 17.36 4.87 -28.37
CA THR A 150 17.76 4.40 -27.03
C THR A 150 17.94 2.89 -27.03
N ALA A 151 16.94 2.16 -27.53
CA ALA A 151 16.98 0.71 -27.63
C ALA A 151 18.15 0.25 -28.51
N GLN A 152 18.34 0.85 -29.68
CA GLN A 152 19.47 0.53 -30.56
C GLN A 152 20.81 0.80 -29.87
N TYR A 153 20.96 1.94 -29.18
CA TYR A 153 22.19 2.28 -28.48
C TYR A 153 22.50 1.27 -27.37
N PHE A 154 21.52 0.91 -26.53
CA PHE A 154 21.72 -0.07 -25.45
C PHE A 154 22.16 -1.44 -26.00
N GLN A 155 21.62 -1.89 -27.14
CA GLN A 155 22.04 -3.14 -27.80
C GLN A 155 23.50 -3.13 -28.28
N THR A 156 24.11 -1.96 -28.47
CA THR A 156 25.53 -1.86 -28.84
C THR A 156 26.50 -1.96 -27.65
N LEU A 157 25.99 -1.91 -26.41
CA LEU A 157 26.82 -1.92 -25.22
C LEU A 157 27.32 -3.34 -24.91
N ASP A 158 28.61 -3.44 -24.59
CA ASP A 158 29.18 -4.70 -24.08
C ASP A 158 28.66 -4.95 -22.65
N PRO A 159 28.06 -6.12 -22.36
CA PRO A 159 27.63 -6.49 -21.01
C PRO A 159 28.73 -6.37 -19.95
N ILE A 160 30.02 -6.46 -20.34
CA ILE A 160 31.16 -6.28 -19.42
C ILE A 160 31.18 -4.90 -18.75
N HIS A 161 30.53 -3.90 -19.34
CA HIS A 161 30.44 -2.56 -18.75
C HIS A 161 29.54 -2.51 -17.53
N PHE A 162 28.62 -3.47 -17.36
CA PHE A 162 27.69 -3.53 -16.24
C PHE A 162 28.25 -4.46 -15.15
N THR A 163 29.27 -3.98 -14.43
CA THR A 163 29.95 -4.73 -13.36
C THR A 163 29.20 -4.70 -12.01
N GLY A 164 27.98 -4.15 -11.97
CA GLY A 164 27.12 -4.09 -10.78
C GLY A 164 26.37 -5.41 -10.52
N PRO A 165 25.49 -5.46 -9.49
CA PRO A 165 24.72 -6.65 -9.21
C PRO A 165 23.62 -6.83 -10.27
N GLY A 166 23.70 -7.93 -11.01
CA GLY A 166 22.68 -8.38 -11.96
C GLY A 166 22.86 -7.86 -13.40
N PRO A 167 22.36 -8.62 -14.40
CA PRO A 167 22.36 -8.18 -15.79
C PRO A 167 21.45 -6.95 -15.96
N ARG A 168 21.88 -5.98 -16.77
CA ARG A 168 21.02 -4.86 -17.18
C ARG A 168 20.13 -5.26 -18.35
N SER A 169 18.94 -4.71 -18.39
CA SER A 169 17.93 -4.96 -19.42
C SER A 169 17.34 -3.66 -19.96
N MET A 170 16.63 -3.76 -21.09
CA MET A 170 15.88 -2.61 -21.64
C MET A 170 14.82 -2.06 -20.67
N ASN A 171 14.27 -2.91 -19.79
CA ASN A 171 13.25 -2.52 -18.83
C ASN A 171 13.83 -1.59 -17.75
N ASP A 172 15.15 -1.53 -17.59
CA ASP A 172 15.83 -0.63 -16.65
C ASP A 172 15.92 0.80 -17.21
N ILE A 173 15.49 1.02 -18.46
CA ILE A 173 15.46 2.33 -19.12
C ILE A 173 14.02 2.83 -19.20
N TYR A 174 13.73 3.83 -18.39
CA TYR A 174 12.45 4.52 -18.29
C TYR A 174 12.46 5.77 -19.18
N MET A 175 11.71 5.72 -20.28
CA MET A 175 11.56 6.88 -21.15
C MET A 175 10.58 7.90 -20.55
N GLY A 176 11.02 9.13 -20.35
CA GLY A 176 10.26 10.17 -19.68
C GLY A 176 9.07 10.71 -20.48
N ILE A 177 7.91 10.81 -19.82
CA ILE A 177 6.69 11.45 -20.31
C ILE A 177 6.27 12.51 -19.30
N ASP A 178 6.20 13.77 -19.69
CA ASP A 178 5.61 14.83 -18.86
C ASP A 178 4.13 14.95 -19.18
N VAL A 179 3.26 14.62 -18.20
CA VAL A 179 1.81 14.72 -18.36
C VAL A 179 1.37 16.19 -18.50
N TRP A 180 2.20 17.18 -18.16
CA TRP A 180 1.91 18.58 -18.47
C TRP A 180 2.27 18.96 -19.91
N GLY A 181 2.92 18.07 -20.67
CA GLY A 181 3.25 18.28 -22.08
C GLY A 181 4.48 19.14 -22.35
N ARG A 182 5.25 19.54 -21.33
CA ARG A 182 6.43 20.40 -21.52
C ARG A 182 7.57 19.61 -22.14
N GLY A 183 7.78 19.81 -23.44
CA GLY A 183 8.84 19.12 -24.19
C GLY A 183 8.59 17.62 -24.42
N SER A 184 7.38 17.13 -24.10
CA SER A 184 6.99 15.73 -24.27
C SER A 184 6.16 15.54 -25.55
N TYR A 185 6.47 14.48 -26.31
CA TYR A 185 5.74 14.10 -27.49
C TYR A 185 4.28 13.78 -27.15
N GLY A 186 3.34 14.23 -27.98
CA GLY A 186 1.90 14.07 -27.73
C GLY A 186 1.26 15.14 -26.84
N GLY A 187 2.04 16.07 -26.26
CA GLY A 187 1.51 17.26 -25.60
C GLY A 187 0.92 17.06 -24.20
N GLY A 188 1.15 15.90 -23.57
CA GLY A 188 0.71 15.62 -22.20
C GLY A 188 -0.80 15.34 -22.06
N GLY A 189 -1.28 15.27 -20.82
CA GLY A 189 -2.65 14.98 -20.44
C GLY A 189 -3.16 13.70 -21.10
N PHE A 190 -4.36 13.77 -21.67
CA PHE A 190 -4.90 12.67 -22.47
C PHE A 190 -4.14 12.40 -23.77
N GLY A 191 -3.16 13.23 -24.16
CA GLY A 191 -2.25 12.99 -25.29
C GLY A 191 -1.00 12.17 -24.94
N SER A 192 -0.74 11.89 -23.65
CA SER A 192 0.43 11.13 -23.19
C SER A 192 0.53 9.72 -23.79
N TYR A 193 -0.57 9.10 -24.23
CA TYR A 193 -0.57 7.81 -24.90
C TYR A 193 0.29 7.78 -26.17
N LYS A 194 0.44 8.92 -26.87
CA LYS A 194 1.25 9.00 -28.09
C LYS A 194 2.74 8.80 -27.80
N ALA A 195 3.22 9.29 -26.66
CA ALA A 195 4.57 9.01 -26.21
C ALA A 195 4.73 7.51 -25.90
N LEU A 196 3.75 6.88 -25.26
CA LEU A 196 3.76 5.42 -25.02
C LEU A 196 3.73 4.61 -26.32
N GLN A 197 3.01 5.07 -27.35
CA GLN A 197 3.05 4.46 -28.70
C GLN A 197 4.42 4.55 -29.37
N CYS A 198 5.28 5.49 -28.99
CA CYS A 198 6.66 5.55 -29.48
C CYS A 198 7.63 4.73 -28.62
N ILE A 199 7.36 4.63 -27.32
CA ILE A 199 8.17 3.83 -26.39
C ILE A 199 7.96 2.33 -26.64
N GLU A 200 6.72 1.96 -27.00
CA GLU A 200 6.29 0.59 -27.28
C GLU A 200 6.82 -0.42 -26.24
N PRO A 201 6.39 -0.35 -24.97
CA PRO A 201 6.97 -1.13 -23.88
C PRO A 201 7.05 -2.63 -24.15
N GLU A 202 6.01 -3.21 -24.75
CA GLU A 202 5.99 -4.64 -25.10
C GLU A 202 6.95 -5.00 -26.25
N ARG A 203 7.10 -4.13 -27.26
CA ARG A 203 7.87 -4.42 -28.48
C ARG A 203 9.35 -4.09 -28.33
N LEU A 204 9.68 -2.92 -27.77
CA LEU A 204 11.06 -2.48 -27.57
C LEU A 204 11.64 -2.98 -26.23
N GLY A 205 10.78 -3.37 -25.28
CA GLY A 205 11.19 -3.74 -23.93
C GLY A 205 11.64 -2.55 -23.10
N LEU A 206 11.34 -1.31 -23.50
CA LEU A 206 11.64 -0.11 -22.73
C LEU A 206 10.53 0.15 -21.70
N SER A 207 10.89 0.77 -20.58
CA SER A 207 9.92 1.24 -19.58
C SER A 207 9.53 2.69 -19.84
N ALA A 208 8.51 3.19 -19.14
CA ALA A 208 8.10 4.59 -19.16
C ALA A 208 8.14 5.19 -17.76
N ALA A 209 8.54 6.45 -17.65
CA ALA A 209 8.42 7.24 -16.42
C ALA A 209 7.43 8.38 -16.64
N ILE A 210 6.32 8.35 -15.92
CA ILE A 210 5.24 9.34 -16.01
C ILE A 210 5.47 10.44 -14.97
N PHE A 211 5.77 11.66 -15.42
CA PHE A 211 6.03 12.81 -14.57
C PHE A 211 4.81 13.72 -14.44
N GLY A 212 4.57 14.22 -13.23
CA GLY A 212 3.52 15.20 -12.96
C GLY A 212 2.10 14.62 -13.00
N ASN A 213 1.92 13.38 -12.55
CA ASN A 213 0.62 12.68 -12.55
C ASN A 213 -0.45 13.38 -11.69
N ALA A 214 -0.08 14.24 -10.74
CA ALA A 214 -1.00 15.12 -10.03
C ALA A 214 -1.74 16.11 -10.95
N TRP A 215 -1.36 16.21 -12.23
CA TRP A 215 -2.02 16.99 -13.28
C TRP A 215 -3.54 16.89 -13.26
N SER A 216 -4.10 15.70 -13.05
CA SER A 216 -5.56 15.51 -13.04
C SER A 216 -6.26 16.30 -11.92
N TRP A 217 -5.58 16.49 -10.79
CA TRP A 217 -6.04 17.30 -9.68
C TRP A 217 -5.66 18.77 -9.87
N GLU A 218 -4.36 19.05 -10.03
CA GLU A 218 -3.78 20.40 -10.01
C GLU A 218 -4.29 21.30 -11.13
N THR A 219 -4.74 20.73 -12.26
CA THR A 219 -5.29 21.53 -13.37
C THR A 219 -6.68 22.08 -13.13
N ARG A 220 -7.44 21.53 -12.17
CA ARG A 220 -8.87 21.81 -12.01
C ARG A 220 -9.32 22.02 -10.56
N GLN A 221 -8.42 21.88 -9.59
CA GLN A 221 -8.73 21.96 -8.15
C GLN A 221 -9.44 23.26 -7.71
N ASP A 222 -9.26 24.36 -8.45
CA ASP A 222 -9.88 25.66 -8.16
C ASP A 222 -11.26 25.85 -8.83
N GLU A 223 -11.74 24.88 -9.61
CA GLU A 223 -13.08 24.92 -10.20
C GLU A 223 -14.17 24.66 -9.13
N PRO A 224 -15.29 25.40 -9.14
CA PRO A 224 -16.28 25.38 -8.05
C PRO A 224 -16.96 24.02 -7.82
N ASP A 225 -17.03 23.17 -8.85
CA ASP A 225 -17.68 21.84 -8.81
C ASP A 225 -16.66 20.68 -8.83
N PHE A 226 -15.38 20.95 -8.58
CA PHE A 226 -14.33 19.92 -8.61
C PHE A 226 -14.30 19.08 -7.33
N THR A 227 -15.31 18.24 -7.18
CA THR A 227 -15.41 17.28 -6.08
C THR A 227 -14.48 16.08 -6.30
N TRP A 228 -14.26 15.27 -5.26
CA TRP A 228 -13.53 14.01 -5.39
C TRP A 228 -14.12 13.06 -6.43
N ASP A 229 -15.44 13.02 -6.59
CA ASP A 229 -16.10 12.21 -7.60
C ASP A 229 -15.78 12.69 -9.02
N VAL A 230 -15.75 14.01 -9.22
CA VAL A 230 -15.38 14.64 -10.50
C VAL A 230 -13.91 14.42 -10.80
N TRP A 231 -13.02 14.63 -9.83
CA TRP A 231 -11.60 14.33 -9.97
C TRP A 231 -11.37 12.85 -10.29
N TRP A 232 -11.99 11.93 -9.55
CA TRP A 232 -11.83 10.50 -9.78
C TRP A 232 -12.29 10.08 -11.18
N ALA A 233 -13.42 10.62 -11.66
CA ALA A 233 -13.86 10.41 -13.04
C ALA A 233 -12.85 10.97 -14.07
N TYR A 234 -12.16 12.06 -13.75
CA TYR A 234 -11.14 12.66 -14.61
C TYR A 234 -9.82 11.87 -14.61
N GLU A 235 -9.34 11.45 -13.44
CA GLU A 235 -8.14 10.61 -13.24
C GLU A 235 -8.31 9.25 -13.94
N ARG A 236 -9.48 8.60 -13.76
CA ARG A 236 -9.78 7.33 -14.42
C ARG A 236 -9.69 7.42 -15.94
N LYS A 237 -10.15 8.53 -16.56
CA LYS A 237 -10.06 8.69 -18.03
C LYS A 237 -8.64 8.64 -18.55
N LEU A 238 -7.68 9.16 -17.77
CA LEU A 238 -6.26 9.13 -18.13
C LEU A 238 -5.72 7.70 -18.04
N TRP A 239 -5.93 7.05 -16.89
CA TRP A 239 -5.28 5.77 -16.61
C TRP A 239 -6.03 4.57 -17.18
N LEU A 240 -7.33 4.46 -16.91
CA LEU A 240 -8.15 3.27 -17.13
C LEU A 240 -9.09 3.41 -18.33
N GLY A 241 -9.45 4.64 -18.68
CA GLY A 241 -10.39 4.99 -19.75
C GLY A 241 -11.72 5.54 -19.24
N PRO A 242 -12.60 5.98 -20.16
CA PRO A 242 -13.88 6.58 -19.78
C PRO A 242 -14.83 5.54 -19.18
N GLU A 243 -15.78 6.00 -18.39
CA GLU A 243 -16.83 5.15 -17.80
C GLU A 243 -17.78 4.62 -18.87
N ASN A 244 -18.22 5.50 -19.79
CA ASN A 244 -19.00 5.11 -20.95
C ASN A 244 -18.08 4.80 -22.14
N ALA A 245 -18.27 3.64 -22.78
CA ALA A 245 -17.43 3.22 -23.91
C ALA A 245 -17.54 4.17 -25.12
N ASP A 246 -18.68 4.84 -25.25
CA ASP A 246 -18.97 5.80 -26.33
C ASP A 246 -18.55 7.23 -26.00
N GLU A 247 -18.01 7.49 -24.80
CA GLU A 247 -17.57 8.83 -24.43
C GLU A 247 -16.39 9.28 -25.30
N VAL A 248 -16.56 10.39 -25.99
CA VAL A 248 -15.48 11.02 -26.76
C VAL A 248 -14.61 11.84 -25.81
N VAL A 249 -13.47 11.28 -25.42
CA VAL A 249 -12.44 12.01 -24.68
C VAL A 249 -11.76 13.01 -25.62
N LYS A 250 -11.94 14.29 -25.34
CA LYS A 250 -11.43 15.38 -26.19
C LYS A 250 -9.91 15.51 -26.04
N ILE A 251 -9.20 15.39 -27.16
CA ILE A 251 -7.83 15.86 -27.33
C ILE A 251 -7.80 16.87 -28.48
N PRO A 252 -6.77 17.73 -28.60
CA PRO A 252 -6.69 18.73 -29.68
C PRO A 252 -6.74 18.15 -31.11
N GLU A 253 -6.47 16.86 -31.27
CA GLU A 253 -6.50 16.13 -32.53
C GLU A 253 -7.75 15.22 -32.62
N GLN A 254 -8.16 14.81 -33.83
CA GLN A 254 -9.40 14.02 -34.04
C GLN A 254 -9.24 12.52 -33.75
N GLU A 255 -8.27 12.12 -32.93
CA GLU A 255 -8.04 10.72 -32.54
C GLU A 255 -8.70 10.39 -31.20
N ARG A 256 -9.04 9.10 -30.99
CA ARG A 256 -9.51 8.62 -29.69
C ARG A 256 -8.28 8.27 -28.82
N PRO A 257 -8.10 8.88 -27.64
CA PRO A 257 -6.96 8.58 -26.79
C PRO A 257 -7.06 7.16 -26.23
N VAL A 258 -5.89 6.54 -26.05
CA VAL A 258 -5.75 5.20 -25.46
C VAL A 258 -5.41 5.35 -23.96
N PRO A 259 -6.09 4.65 -23.04
CA PRO A 259 -5.75 4.69 -21.61
C PRO A 259 -4.30 4.27 -21.36
N LEU A 260 -3.62 4.92 -20.41
CA LEU A 260 -2.19 4.65 -20.18
C LEU A 260 -1.93 3.20 -19.76
N THR A 261 -2.85 2.55 -19.03
CA THR A 261 -2.66 1.15 -18.60
C THR A 261 -2.72 0.15 -19.75
N ALA A 262 -3.30 0.50 -20.90
CA ALA A 262 -3.38 -0.41 -22.05
C ALA A 262 -2.02 -0.75 -22.67
N PHE A 263 -0.97 0.00 -22.33
CA PHE A 263 0.41 -0.24 -22.80
C PHE A 263 1.21 -1.18 -21.90
N PHE A 264 0.63 -1.63 -20.78
CA PHE A 264 1.33 -2.44 -19.78
C PHE A 264 0.52 -3.71 -19.46
N PRO A 265 1.19 -4.87 -19.32
CA PRO A 265 0.51 -6.07 -18.88
C PRO A 265 0.04 -5.90 -17.43
N ARG A 266 -1.19 -6.33 -17.16
CA ARG A 266 -1.70 -6.44 -15.79
C ARG A 266 -0.87 -7.44 -15.01
N ARG A 267 -0.40 -7.05 -13.83
CA ARG A 267 0.29 -7.93 -12.88
C ARG A 267 -0.58 -8.10 -11.64
N PRO A 268 -0.67 -9.31 -11.07
CA PRO A 268 -1.38 -9.52 -9.82
C PRO A 268 -0.65 -8.82 -8.65
N PRO A 269 -1.34 -8.61 -7.52
CA PRO A 269 -0.70 -8.25 -6.25
C PRO A 269 0.28 -9.36 -5.81
N PRO A 270 1.12 -9.11 -4.77
CA PRO A 270 1.94 -10.13 -4.16
C PRO A 270 1.15 -11.42 -3.88
N ASN A 271 1.81 -12.56 -4.05
CA ASN A 271 1.16 -13.86 -3.89
C ASN A 271 0.59 -14.00 -2.46
N PRO A 272 -0.70 -14.34 -2.29
CA PRO A 272 -1.34 -14.58 -0.99
C PRO A 272 -0.58 -15.55 -0.07
N ARG A 273 0.24 -16.44 -0.65
CA ARG A 273 1.15 -17.34 0.09
C ARG A 273 2.13 -16.57 0.97
N GLU A 274 2.66 -15.48 0.45
CA GLU A 274 3.74 -14.70 1.07
C GLU A 274 3.17 -13.55 1.88
N LEU A 275 2.18 -12.87 1.33
CA LEU A 275 1.46 -11.77 1.96
C LEU A 275 -0.04 -11.96 1.75
N PRO A 276 -0.83 -12.21 2.81
CA PRO A 276 -2.29 -12.27 2.71
C PRO A 276 -2.84 -11.11 1.90
N PHE A 277 -3.67 -11.43 0.91
CA PHE A 277 -4.36 -10.40 0.14
C PHE A 277 -5.59 -9.97 0.92
N PHE A 278 -5.72 -8.68 1.19
CA PHE A 278 -6.93 -8.08 1.72
C PHE A 278 -7.22 -6.77 1.00
N THR A 279 -8.49 -6.51 0.71
CA THR A 279 -8.94 -5.17 0.35
C THR A 279 -10.33 -4.89 0.90
N SER A 280 -10.55 -3.64 1.28
CA SER A 280 -11.86 -3.03 1.52
C SER A 280 -12.24 -2.04 0.40
N PHE A 281 -11.66 -2.21 -0.79
CA PHE A 281 -11.88 -1.37 -1.97
C PHE A 281 -11.64 0.14 -1.73
N SER A 282 -10.68 0.45 -0.86
CA SER A 282 -10.43 1.81 -0.40
C SER A 282 -9.36 2.50 -1.26
N PRO A 283 -9.63 3.68 -1.85
CA PRO A 283 -8.60 4.52 -2.47
C PRO A 283 -7.71 5.25 -1.44
N GLY A 284 -7.98 5.14 -0.14
CA GLY A 284 -7.27 5.88 0.92
C GLY A 284 -7.85 7.27 1.23
N VAL A 285 -9.06 7.54 0.75
CA VAL A 285 -9.86 8.74 1.04
C VAL A 285 -11.30 8.33 1.33
N GLY A 286 -12.06 9.17 2.03
CA GLY A 286 -13.49 8.93 2.24
C GLY A 286 -14.17 10.04 3.06
N ARG A 287 -15.49 9.98 3.18
CA ARG A 287 -16.28 10.87 4.08
C ARG A 287 -16.77 10.19 5.34
N SER A 288 -16.85 8.87 5.32
CA SER A 288 -17.29 8.06 6.46
C SER A 288 -16.22 7.06 6.86
N TRP A 289 -16.36 6.47 8.04
CA TRP A 289 -15.60 5.29 8.46
C TRP A 289 -16.54 4.26 9.07
N PHE A 290 -16.32 2.99 8.76
CA PHE A 290 -17.16 1.86 9.11
C PHE A 290 -16.33 0.78 9.78
N VAL A 291 -16.96 0.11 10.74
CA VAL A 291 -16.43 -1.06 11.43
C VAL A 291 -17.54 -2.10 11.48
N ASN A 292 -17.35 -3.22 10.80
CA ASN A 292 -18.35 -4.30 10.63
C ASN A 292 -19.73 -3.77 10.16
N GLY A 293 -19.74 -2.90 9.15
CA GLY A 293 -20.96 -2.31 8.59
C GLY A 293 -21.53 -1.14 9.40
N ARG A 294 -21.04 -0.88 10.62
CA ARG A 294 -21.49 0.25 11.45
C ARG A 294 -20.70 1.50 11.12
N LYS A 295 -21.38 2.57 10.69
CA LYS A 295 -20.78 3.91 10.54
C LYS A 295 -20.36 4.46 11.91
N VAL A 296 -19.06 4.66 12.11
CA VAL A 296 -18.47 5.17 13.37
C VAL A 296 -17.90 6.58 13.24
N LEU A 297 -17.69 7.06 12.02
CA LEU A 297 -17.26 8.43 11.72
C LEU A 297 -17.99 8.93 10.47
N GLU A 298 -18.31 10.21 10.46
CA GLU A 298 -18.75 10.96 9.29
C GLU A 298 -18.13 12.37 9.35
N THR A 299 -17.47 12.79 8.28
CA THR A 299 -16.76 14.06 8.19
C THR A 299 -17.28 14.89 7.03
N LYS A 300 -17.44 16.20 7.27
CA LYS A 300 -17.93 17.13 6.24
C LYS A 300 -16.92 17.33 5.10
N ASN A 301 -15.64 17.41 5.43
CA ASN A 301 -14.56 17.72 4.48
C ASN A 301 -13.80 16.48 3.99
N GLY A 302 -14.23 15.28 4.39
CA GLY A 302 -13.53 14.03 4.11
C GLY A 302 -12.32 13.79 5.02
N TRP A 303 -11.69 12.65 4.83
CA TRP A 303 -10.41 12.24 5.42
C TRP A 303 -9.52 11.65 4.33
N THR A 304 -8.21 11.71 4.54
CA THR A 304 -7.20 11.10 3.66
C THR A 304 -6.15 10.41 4.50
N ASP A 305 -5.90 9.14 4.21
CA ASP A 305 -4.83 8.34 4.78
C ASP A 305 -4.42 7.29 3.74
N VAL A 306 -3.31 7.54 3.05
CA VAL A 306 -2.80 6.67 1.98
C VAL A 306 -2.38 5.28 2.49
N HIS A 307 -2.16 5.13 3.80
CA HIS A 307 -1.95 3.81 4.41
C HIS A 307 -3.21 2.92 4.33
N LYS A 308 -4.37 3.52 4.06
CA LYS A 308 -5.66 2.82 3.89
C LYS A 308 -5.98 2.54 2.42
N SER A 309 -5.09 2.89 1.50
CA SER A 309 -5.25 2.53 0.10
C SER A 309 -5.04 1.02 -0.07
N GLY A 310 -5.96 0.38 -0.79
CA GLY A 310 -5.88 -1.03 -1.17
C GLY A 310 -6.33 -1.21 -2.61
N SER A 311 -6.34 -2.45 -3.10
CA SER A 311 -6.85 -2.72 -4.44
C SER A 311 -8.33 -2.34 -4.52
N ILE A 312 -8.71 -1.57 -5.54
CA ILE A 312 -10.11 -1.25 -5.84
C ILE A 312 -10.77 -2.28 -6.77
N GLY A 313 -10.19 -3.48 -6.90
CA GLY A 313 -10.63 -4.52 -7.84
C GLY A 313 -10.15 -4.23 -9.26
N ASP A 314 -8.92 -4.64 -9.58
CA ASP A 314 -8.22 -4.31 -10.84
C ASP A 314 -8.86 -4.83 -12.13
N MET A 315 -9.90 -5.68 -12.01
CA MET A 315 -10.69 -6.20 -13.12
C MET A 315 -12.07 -5.51 -13.26
N LEU A 316 -12.43 -4.63 -12.32
CA LEU A 316 -13.72 -3.92 -12.30
C LEU A 316 -13.67 -2.54 -12.97
N TRP A 317 -12.51 -2.16 -13.52
CA TRP A 317 -12.28 -0.84 -14.10
C TRP A 317 -11.69 -0.92 -15.51
N PRO A 318 -11.99 0.08 -16.37
CA PRO A 318 -12.90 1.21 -16.14
C PRO A 318 -14.37 0.80 -16.06
N ARG A 319 -14.68 -0.42 -16.53
CA ARG A 319 -15.98 -1.07 -16.48
C ARG A 319 -15.76 -2.56 -16.18
N PRO A 320 -16.61 -3.21 -15.37
CA PRO A 320 -16.60 -4.66 -15.29
C PRO A 320 -16.96 -5.27 -16.65
N THR A 321 -16.26 -6.33 -17.00
CA THR A 321 -16.57 -7.14 -18.18
C THR A 321 -17.16 -8.45 -17.70
N LEU A 322 -18.46 -8.65 -17.91
CA LEU A 322 -19.14 -9.89 -17.57
C LEU A 322 -19.00 -10.91 -18.70
N GLU A 323 -18.97 -12.17 -18.32
CA GLU A 323 -18.93 -13.32 -19.24
C GLU A 323 -20.09 -14.26 -18.91
N TRP A 324 -20.57 -15.02 -19.90
CA TRP A 324 -21.56 -16.07 -19.64
C TRP A 324 -20.89 -17.24 -18.92
N GLU A 325 -21.49 -17.73 -17.82
CA GLU A 325 -20.93 -18.85 -17.05
C GLU A 325 -21.02 -20.18 -17.81
N HIS A 326 -22.09 -20.38 -18.58
CA HIS A 326 -22.39 -21.65 -19.25
C HIS A 326 -22.65 -21.44 -20.75
N GLY A 327 -21.57 -21.50 -21.53
CA GLY A 327 -21.61 -21.44 -23.00
C GLY A 327 -21.79 -20.03 -23.56
N GLU A 328 -21.53 -19.89 -24.86
CA GLU A 328 -21.80 -18.66 -25.59
C GLU A 328 -23.32 -18.56 -25.85
N ARG A 329 -23.92 -17.44 -25.45
CA ARG A 329 -25.25 -17.04 -25.92
C ARG A 329 -25.11 -16.13 -27.12
N ASP A 330 -26.12 -16.10 -27.98
CA ASP A 330 -26.18 -15.16 -29.10
C ASP A 330 -26.28 -13.70 -28.62
N GLU A 331 -26.87 -13.47 -27.43
CA GLU A 331 -26.89 -12.16 -26.77
C GLU A 331 -25.58 -11.87 -26.02
N PRO A 332 -25.09 -10.60 -26.05
CA PRO A 332 -23.94 -10.22 -25.25
C PRO A 332 -24.28 -10.26 -23.74
N PRO A 333 -23.30 -10.53 -22.86
CA PRO A 333 -23.50 -10.42 -21.42
C PRO A 333 -24.01 -9.02 -21.01
N PRO A 334 -24.77 -8.93 -19.90
CA PRO A 334 -25.21 -7.66 -19.34
C PRO A 334 -24.07 -6.66 -19.17
N LYS A 335 -24.35 -5.38 -19.43
CA LYS A 335 -23.39 -4.30 -19.15
C LYS A 335 -23.35 -4.02 -17.66
N ALA A 336 -22.19 -3.64 -17.14
CA ALA A 336 -22.07 -3.18 -15.77
C ALA A 336 -21.21 -1.92 -15.64
N ASN A 337 -21.38 -1.24 -14.51
CA ASN A 337 -20.54 -0.13 -14.07
C ASN A 337 -20.06 -0.35 -12.64
N SER A 338 -19.00 0.37 -12.27
CA SER A 338 -18.40 0.37 -10.94
C SER A 338 -18.33 1.78 -10.40
N LYS A 339 -18.69 1.95 -9.13
CA LYS A 339 -18.59 3.23 -8.43
C LYS A 339 -18.17 3.03 -6.97
N ILE A 340 -17.21 3.82 -6.51
CA ILE A 340 -16.83 3.85 -5.10
C ILE A 340 -18.01 4.40 -4.30
N ASP A 341 -18.40 3.70 -3.24
CA ASP A 341 -19.47 4.10 -2.33
C ASP A 341 -18.87 4.43 -0.95
N GLN A 342 -19.13 5.65 -0.47
CA GLN A 342 -18.62 6.18 0.79
C GLN A 342 -19.71 6.25 1.88
N ASP A 343 -20.93 5.85 1.54
CA ASP A 343 -22.12 6.01 2.37
C ASP A 343 -22.54 4.71 3.08
N ASP A 344 -22.14 3.55 2.54
CA ASP A 344 -22.30 2.22 3.14
C ASP A 344 -21.06 1.35 2.86
N ALA A 345 -20.34 0.92 3.90
CA ALA A 345 -19.17 0.05 3.76
C ALA A 345 -19.01 -0.92 4.94
N TRP A 346 -18.31 -2.04 4.70
CA TRP A 346 -18.06 -3.04 5.74
C TRP A 346 -16.97 -2.62 6.72
N ILE A 347 -15.78 -2.29 6.21
CA ILE A 347 -14.59 -1.90 6.98
C ILE A 347 -13.90 -0.74 6.26
N GLY A 348 -13.36 0.24 7.01
CA GLY A 348 -12.71 1.40 6.42
C GLY A 348 -13.73 2.45 5.98
N GLY A 349 -13.46 3.27 4.98
CA GLY A 349 -14.42 4.32 4.58
C GLY A 349 -15.07 4.14 3.21
N ASN A 350 -14.88 3.00 2.54
CA ASN A 350 -15.38 2.79 1.20
C ASN A 350 -15.85 1.34 1.00
N SER A 351 -16.84 1.17 0.16
CA SER A 351 -17.15 -0.08 -0.53
C SER A 351 -17.15 0.18 -2.04
N LEU A 352 -17.36 -0.86 -2.84
CA LEU A 352 -17.47 -0.74 -4.29
C LEU A 352 -18.85 -1.20 -4.76
N ASN A 353 -19.65 -0.26 -5.25
CA ASN A 353 -20.94 -0.56 -5.86
C ASN A 353 -20.73 -1.00 -7.32
N ILE A 354 -21.31 -2.15 -7.66
CA ILE A 354 -21.43 -2.67 -9.01
C ILE A 354 -22.90 -2.63 -9.39
N THR A 355 -23.21 -1.94 -10.48
CA THR A 355 -24.56 -1.96 -11.06
C THR A 355 -24.54 -2.75 -12.36
N ILE A 356 -25.33 -3.83 -12.40
CA ILE A 356 -25.53 -4.67 -13.59
C ILE A 356 -26.85 -4.26 -14.24
N ALA A 357 -26.80 -3.85 -15.51
CA ALA A 357 -27.96 -3.45 -16.29
C ALA A 357 -28.58 -4.65 -17.00
N LEU A 358 -29.81 -4.98 -16.61
CA LEU A 358 -30.60 -6.03 -17.23
C LEU A 358 -31.47 -5.38 -18.31
N GLU A 359 -31.06 -5.51 -19.57
CA GLU A 359 -31.80 -4.99 -20.71
C GLU A 359 -33.10 -5.79 -20.92
N ALA A 360 -34.16 -5.10 -21.35
CA ALA A 360 -35.43 -5.72 -21.68
C ALA A 360 -35.25 -6.68 -22.87
N SER A 361 -35.71 -7.92 -22.71
CA SER A 361 -35.71 -8.92 -23.79
C SER A 361 -37.06 -9.64 -23.87
N GLN A 362 -37.41 -10.06 -25.09
CA GLN A 362 -38.59 -10.87 -25.40
C GLN A 362 -38.20 -12.33 -25.68
N ASP A 363 -36.91 -12.66 -25.58
CA ASP A 363 -36.41 -14.01 -25.84
C ASP A 363 -36.85 -14.97 -24.74
N GLU A 364 -37.18 -16.21 -25.10
CA GLU A 364 -37.72 -17.20 -24.15
C GLU A 364 -36.72 -17.58 -23.04
N ASP A 365 -35.41 -17.43 -23.29
CA ASP A 365 -34.32 -17.74 -22.36
C ASP A 365 -33.84 -16.53 -21.55
N ALA A 366 -34.37 -15.32 -21.81
CA ALA A 366 -34.05 -14.10 -21.07
C ALA A 366 -34.50 -14.14 -19.60
N TYR A 367 -35.39 -15.08 -19.24
CA TYR A 367 -35.85 -15.32 -17.88
C TYR A 367 -34.69 -15.65 -16.92
N PHE A 368 -33.67 -16.39 -17.38
CA PHE A 368 -32.54 -16.80 -16.53
C PHE A 368 -31.20 -16.46 -17.17
N ARG A 369 -30.34 -15.78 -16.41
CA ARG A 369 -28.98 -15.41 -16.79
C ARG A 369 -28.01 -15.89 -15.72
N CYS A 370 -26.92 -16.54 -16.14
CA CYS A 370 -25.83 -16.92 -15.24
C CYS A 370 -24.52 -16.33 -15.76
N VAL A 371 -23.94 -15.41 -15.02
CA VAL A 371 -22.79 -14.60 -15.47
C VAL A 371 -21.63 -14.68 -14.50
N TRP A 372 -20.41 -14.64 -15.05
CA TRP A 372 -19.16 -14.50 -14.32
C TRP A 372 -18.75 -13.03 -14.26
N LEU A 373 -18.46 -12.55 -13.06
CA LEU A 373 -17.96 -11.20 -12.78
C LEU A 373 -16.57 -11.31 -12.14
N PRO A 374 -15.47 -11.15 -12.90
CA PRO A 374 -14.13 -11.09 -12.34
C PRO A 374 -13.93 -9.78 -11.55
N ILE A 375 -13.39 -9.89 -10.34
CA ILE A 375 -13.19 -8.76 -9.41
C ILE A 375 -11.71 -8.40 -9.30
N GLN A 376 -10.87 -9.39 -9.05
CA GLN A 376 -9.48 -9.19 -8.65
C GLN A 376 -8.56 -10.26 -9.23
N SER A 377 -7.45 -9.85 -9.85
CA SER A 377 -6.39 -10.76 -10.26
C SER A 377 -5.53 -11.21 -9.06
N LEU A 378 -5.04 -12.45 -9.09
CA LEU A 378 -4.26 -13.09 -8.04
C LEU A 378 -3.17 -14.00 -8.63
N ALA A 379 -2.05 -14.15 -7.93
CA ALA A 379 -1.06 -15.19 -8.17
C ALA A 379 -1.23 -16.30 -7.13
N ILE A 380 -1.53 -17.52 -7.56
CA ILE A 380 -1.83 -18.65 -6.68
C ILE A 380 -0.74 -19.71 -6.81
N THR A 381 -0.10 -20.08 -5.69
CA THR A 381 0.84 -21.19 -5.69
C THR A 381 0.09 -22.52 -5.74
N PRO A 382 0.39 -23.41 -6.71
CA PRO A 382 -0.21 -24.73 -6.77
C PRO A 382 0.08 -25.59 -5.54
N GLN A 383 -0.74 -26.63 -5.33
CA GLN A 383 -0.67 -27.56 -4.19
C GLN A 383 -0.92 -26.95 -2.80
N LYS A 384 -1.11 -25.64 -2.68
CA LYS A 384 -1.47 -24.99 -1.43
C LYS A 384 -2.97 -24.77 -1.33
N THR A 385 -3.52 -25.03 -0.15
CA THR A 385 -4.91 -24.70 0.17
C THR A 385 -4.99 -23.26 0.66
N TYR A 386 -5.95 -22.52 0.10
CA TYR A 386 -6.25 -21.15 0.46
C TYR A 386 -7.68 -21.05 0.97
N GLU A 387 -7.92 -20.06 1.80
CA GLU A 387 -9.26 -19.60 2.15
C GLU A 387 -9.46 -18.22 1.53
N MET A 388 -10.60 -18.03 0.89
CA MET A 388 -11.02 -16.76 0.34
C MET A 388 -12.41 -16.42 0.83
N TYR A 389 -12.61 -15.17 1.24
CA TYR A 389 -13.92 -14.67 1.57
C TYR A 389 -14.21 -13.33 0.90
N LEU A 390 -15.49 -13.12 0.60
CA LEU A 390 -16.03 -11.86 0.12
C LEU A 390 -17.17 -11.43 1.05
N VAL A 391 -17.11 -10.20 1.54
CA VAL A 391 -18.23 -9.54 2.21
C VAL A 391 -18.93 -8.63 1.22
N TYR A 392 -20.23 -8.82 1.05
CA TYR A 392 -21.04 -8.08 0.08
C TYR A 392 -22.42 -7.76 0.63
N LYS A 393 -23.11 -6.84 -0.04
CA LYS A 393 -24.52 -6.53 0.16
C LYS A 393 -25.17 -6.43 -1.20
N SER A 394 -26.36 -6.99 -1.38
CA SER A 394 -27.06 -6.95 -2.67
C SER A 394 -28.47 -6.40 -2.52
N SER A 395 -29.01 -5.83 -3.58
CA SER A 395 -30.37 -5.29 -3.61
C SER A 395 -30.99 -5.56 -4.99
N PRO A 396 -31.50 -6.79 -5.22
CA PRO A 396 -32.18 -7.13 -6.45
C PRO A 396 -33.55 -6.41 -6.53
N PRO A 397 -34.04 -6.10 -7.75
CA PRO A 397 -35.41 -5.61 -7.96
C PRO A 397 -36.47 -6.61 -7.49
N ASP A 398 -37.67 -6.09 -7.19
CA ASP A 398 -38.84 -6.93 -6.92
C ASP A 398 -39.11 -7.88 -8.10
N GLY A 399 -39.46 -9.14 -7.81
CA GLY A 399 -39.69 -10.17 -8.83
C GLY A 399 -38.41 -10.69 -9.51
N THR A 400 -37.23 -10.42 -8.95
CA THR A 400 -35.95 -10.99 -9.41
C THR A 400 -35.39 -11.92 -8.35
N MET A 401 -35.26 -13.22 -8.64
CA MET A 401 -34.45 -14.11 -7.82
C MET A 401 -32.98 -13.91 -8.17
N PHE A 402 -32.15 -13.81 -7.14
CA PHE A 402 -30.75 -13.46 -7.27
C PHE A 402 -29.91 -14.38 -6.37
N ASP A 403 -28.99 -15.11 -6.97
CA ASP A 403 -28.07 -16.02 -6.27
C ASP A 403 -26.62 -15.66 -6.61
N ILE A 404 -25.74 -15.70 -5.60
CA ILE A 404 -24.34 -15.30 -5.74
C ILE A 404 -23.43 -16.41 -5.20
N GLY A 405 -22.55 -16.90 -6.07
CA GLY A 405 -21.45 -17.79 -5.74
C GLY A 405 -20.11 -17.06 -5.81
N LEU A 406 -19.21 -17.36 -4.87
CA LEU A 406 -17.83 -16.88 -4.91
C LEU A 406 -16.98 -17.94 -5.60
N SER A 407 -16.18 -17.54 -6.59
CA SER A 407 -15.36 -18.48 -7.35
C SER A 407 -14.01 -17.89 -7.72
N LEU A 408 -13.13 -18.77 -8.19
CA LEU A 408 -11.81 -18.45 -8.72
C LEU A 408 -11.71 -19.09 -10.11
N LYS A 409 -11.20 -18.36 -11.11
CA LYS A 409 -10.99 -18.90 -12.46
C LYS A 409 -9.60 -18.55 -12.98
N ALA A 410 -8.99 -19.43 -13.78
CA ALA A 410 -7.72 -19.12 -14.42
C ALA A 410 -7.88 -17.93 -15.37
N LEU A 411 -6.87 -17.06 -15.45
CA LEU A 411 -6.79 -16.08 -16.52
C LEU A 411 -6.31 -16.77 -17.81
N SER A 412 -6.92 -16.43 -18.95
CA SER A 412 -6.64 -17.01 -20.26
C SER A 412 -5.13 -17.03 -20.57
N GLY A 413 -4.60 -18.19 -20.93
CA GLY A 413 -3.16 -18.42 -21.16
C GLY A 413 -2.50 -19.38 -20.16
N ALA A 414 -3.17 -19.68 -19.03
CA ALA A 414 -2.80 -20.81 -18.19
C ALA A 414 -3.25 -22.13 -18.84
N VAL A 415 -2.35 -23.11 -18.98
CA VAL A 415 -2.57 -24.40 -19.66
C VAL A 415 -3.39 -25.38 -18.83
N VAL A 416 -4.30 -24.88 -17.99
CA VAL A 416 -4.83 -25.67 -16.87
C VAL A 416 -6.32 -25.44 -16.69
N ASP A 417 -7.09 -26.51 -16.90
CA ASP A 417 -8.42 -26.64 -16.32
C ASP A 417 -8.24 -26.73 -14.80
N LEU A 418 -8.56 -25.65 -14.09
CA LEU A 418 -8.41 -25.62 -12.65
C LEU A 418 -9.54 -26.45 -12.01
N ASP A 419 -9.22 -27.67 -11.58
CA ASP A 419 -10.06 -28.41 -10.63
C ASP A 419 -10.02 -27.71 -9.26
N ILE A 420 -10.87 -26.69 -9.12
CA ILE A 420 -11.04 -25.97 -7.86
C ILE A 420 -12.09 -26.70 -7.03
N THR A 421 -11.62 -27.44 -6.04
CA THR A 421 -12.51 -27.98 -5.00
C THR A 421 -12.87 -26.84 -4.06
N ALA A 422 -13.99 -26.16 -4.31
CA ALA A 422 -14.53 -25.10 -3.46
C ALA A 422 -15.63 -25.62 -2.54
N ILE A 423 -15.49 -25.41 -1.23
CA ILE A 423 -16.60 -25.57 -0.28
C ILE A 423 -17.13 -24.17 0.03
N GLN A 424 -18.27 -23.82 -0.57
CA GLN A 424 -18.91 -22.53 -0.31
C GLN A 424 -19.74 -22.59 0.97
N THR A 425 -19.53 -21.59 1.83
CA THR A 425 -20.38 -21.30 2.99
C THR A 425 -20.83 -19.85 2.92
N SER A 426 -22.08 -19.61 3.33
CA SER A 426 -22.65 -18.26 3.43
C SER A 426 -23.03 -17.96 4.87
N SER A 427 -22.88 -16.70 5.28
CA SER A 427 -23.38 -16.23 6.57
C SER A 427 -23.90 -14.80 6.47
N VAL A 428 -25.01 -14.55 7.17
CA VAL A 428 -25.57 -13.20 7.32
C VAL A 428 -24.82 -12.48 8.43
N LEU A 429 -24.37 -11.27 8.16
CA LEU A 429 -23.65 -10.38 9.07
C LEU A 429 -24.54 -9.21 9.50
N SER A 430 -23.99 -8.30 10.29
CA SER A 430 -24.69 -7.08 10.70
C SER A 430 -24.98 -6.15 9.52
N GLY A 431 -26.13 -5.46 9.55
CA GLY A 431 -26.43 -4.39 8.59
C GLY A 431 -26.73 -4.85 7.16
N GLU A 432 -27.32 -6.05 7.00
CA GLU A 432 -27.65 -6.68 5.70
C GLU A 432 -26.42 -7.08 4.88
N TRP A 433 -25.23 -7.02 5.47
CA TRP A 433 -24.03 -7.58 4.86
C TRP A 433 -24.06 -9.11 4.94
N GLU A 434 -23.49 -9.76 3.96
CA GLU A 434 -23.34 -11.20 3.86
C GLU A 434 -21.89 -11.56 3.57
N ARG A 435 -21.44 -12.72 4.03
CA ARG A 435 -20.10 -13.27 3.73
C ARG A 435 -20.23 -14.57 2.97
N LEU A 436 -19.60 -14.63 1.81
CA LEU A 436 -19.28 -15.87 1.11
C LEU A 436 -17.86 -16.28 1.48
N THR A 437 -17.65 -17.55 1.79
CA THR A 437 -16.31 -18.11 2.04
C THR A 437 -16.15 -19.39 1.25
N ILE A 438 -15.03 -19.52 0.55
CA ILE A 438 -14.60 -20.75 -0.11
C ILE A 438 -13.19 -21.14 0.36
N GLN A 439 -12.93 -22.43 0.45
CA GLN A 439 -11.57 -22.95 0.47
C GLN A 439 -11.26 -23.56 -0.89
N PHE A 440 -10.09 -23.29 -1.44
CA PHE A 440 -9.69 -23.81 -2.75
C PHE A 440 -8.23 -24.26 -2.77
N ARG A 441 -7.89 -25.10 -3.74
CA ARG A 441 -6.53 -25.56 -4.03
C ARG A 441 -6.42 -25.77 -5.54
N VAL A 442 -5.24 -25.49 -6.10
CA VAL A 442 -4.90 -25.90 -7.46
C VAL A 442 -4.16 -27.23 -7.36
N ASP A 443 -4.79 -28.31 -7.80
CA ASP A 443 -4.31 -29.68 -7.61
C ASP A 443 -3.24 -30.14 -8.62
N ASP A 444 -2.98 -29.38 -9.68
CA ASP A 444 -1.87 -29.67 -10.58
C ASP A 444 -0.53 -29.18 -9.99
N PRO A 445 0.55 -29.99 -10.04
CA PRO A 445 1.85 -29.63 -9.45
C PRO A 445 2.68 -28.77 -10.42
N LEU A 446 2.20 -27.57 -10.74
CA LEU A 446 2.88 -26.67 -11.68
C LEU A 446 4.12 -26.03 -11.03
N PRO A 447 5.17 -25.74 -11.82
CA PRO A 447 6.42 -25.17 -11.30
C PRO A 447 6.34 -23.67 -10.97
N SER A 448 5.30 -22.98 -11.43
CA SER A 448 5.09 -21.53 -11.27
C SER A 448 3.71 -21.25 -10.70
N ASP A 449 3.53 -20.04 -10.18
CA ASP A 449 2.22 -19.56 -9.75
C ASP A 449 1.23 -19.50 -10.92
N VAL A 450 -0.03 -19.76 -10.62
CA VAL A 450 -1.16 -19.64 -11.54
C VAL A 450 -1.76 -18.24 -11.41
N LEU A 451 -1.90 -17.55 -12.54
CA LEU A 451 -2.66 -16.31 -12.60
C LEU A 451 -4.15 -16.63 -12.66
N ALA A 452 -4.90 -16.11 -11.69
CA ALA A 452 -6.32 -16.37 -11.55
C ALA A 452 -7.10 -15.08 -11.24
N ALA A 453 -8.40 -15.09 -11.50
CA ALA A 453 -9.34 -14.06 -11.14
C ALA A 453 -10.26 -14.57 -10.03
N ALA A 454 -10.25 -13.89 -8.88
CA ALA A 454 -11.32 -14.00 -7.90
C ALA A 454 -12.52 -13.18 -8.38
N GLY A 455 -13.73 -13.73 -8.24
CA GLY A 455 -14.93 -13.12 -8.77
C GLY A 455 -16.20 -13.81 -8.33
N LEU A 456 -17.32 -13.40 -8.93
CA LEU A 456 -18.65 -13.88 -8.61
C LEU A 456 -19.28 -14.63 -9.78
N VAL A 457 -19.89 -15.76 -9.50
CA VAL A 457 -20.87 -16.40 -10.39
C VAL A 457 -22.25 -15.93 -9.93
N ILE A 458 -23.00 -15.29 -10.81
CA ILE A 458 -24.24 -14.60 -10.46
C ILE A 458 -25.38 -15.22 -11.26
N GLY A 459 -26.32 -15.86 -10.58
CA GLY A 459 -27.57 -16.36 -11.13
C GLY A 459 -28.67 -15.32 -10.97
N ILE A 460 -29.32 -14.96 -12.07
CA ILE A 460 -30.38 -13.96 -12.13
C ILE A 460 -31.59 -14.59 -12.80
N ALA A 461 -32.72 -14.68 -12.08
CA ALA A 461 -34.00 -15.09 -12.66
C ALA A 461 -35.02 -13.94 -12.54
N GLN A 462 -35.55 -13.46 -13.66
CA GLN A 462 -36.52 -12.36 -13.68
C GLN A 462 -37.92 -12.87 -14.03
N ASP A 463 -38.91 -12.59 -13.18
CA ASP A 463 -40.33 -12.94 -13.44
C ASP A 463 -40.84 -12.31 -14.75
N ASP A 464 -40.40 -11.09 -15.07
CA ASP A 464 -40.71 -10.36 -16.30
C ASP A 464 -39.43 -9.78 -16.94
N PRO A 465 -38.77 -10.50 -17.86
CA PRO A 465 -37.57 -10.02 -18.54
C PRO A 465 -37.86 -8.93 -19.59
N THR A 466 -39.14 -8.62 -19.85
CA THR A 466 -39.53 -7.59 -20.83
C THR A 466 -39.37 -6.16 -20.31
N GLN A 467 -39.10 -6.02 -19.01
CA GLN A 467 -38.82 -4.74 -18.36
C GLN A 467 -37.35 -4.63 -18.00
N ALA A 468 -36.74 -3.52 -18.39
CA ALA A 468 -35.37 -3.23 -18.03
C ALA A 468 -35.26 -2.95 -16.53
N SER A 469 -34.25 -3.51 -15.87
CA SER A 469 -34.00 -3.31 -14.45
C SER A 469 -32.50 -3.29 -14.15
N ASN A 470 -32.14 -2.97 -12.91
CA ASN A 470 -30.74 -2.94 -12.48
C ASN A 470 -30.57 -3.74 -11.20
N VAL A 471 -29.53 -4.57 -11.13
CA VAL A 471 -29.13 -5.20 -9.88
C VAL A 471 -27.90 -4.49 -9.33
N LYS A 472 -27.90 -4.21 -8.03
CA LYS A 472 -26.79 -3.57 -7.32
C LYS A 472 -26.14 -4.55 -6.37
N ILE A 473 -24.81 -4.61 -6.41
CA ILE A 473 -23.97 -5.34 -5.45
C ILE A 473 -22.95 -4.36 -4.88
N ASN A 474 -22.96 -4.16 -3.56
CA ASN A 474 -21.89 -3.45 -2.84
C ASN A 474 -20.87 -4.48 -2.33
N LEU A 475 -19.63 -4.36 -2.77
CA LEU A 475 -18.49 -5.17 -2.31
C LEU A 475 -17.81 -4.47 -1.14
N GLY A 476 -17.83 -5.08 0.04
CA GLY A 476 -17.33 -4.48 1.30
C GLY A 476 -15.93 -4.92 1.68
N ALA A 477 -15.57 -6.18 1.41
CA ALA A 477 -14.21 -6.69 1.60
C ALA A 477 -13.95 -7.95 0.77
N LEU A 478 -12.72 -8.13 0.30
CA LEU A 478 -12.22 -9.38 -0.30
C LEU A 478 -10.91 -9.76 0.38
N SER A 479 -10.78 -11.02 0.80
CA SER A 479 -9.59 -11.53 1.47
C SER A 479 -9.20 -12.90 0.93
N VAL A 480 -7.90 -13.14 0.73
CA VAL A 480 -7.33 -14.42 0.29
C VAL A 480 -6.06 -14.70 1.09
N TYR A 481 -5.99 -15.84 1.76
CA TYR A 481 -4.84 -16.22 2.57
C TYR A 481 -4.68 -17.74 2.63
N PRO A 482 -3.50 -18.26 3.02
CA PRO A 482 -3.31 -19.68 3.18
C PRO A 482 -4.28 -20.23 4.23
N ALA A 483 -4.96 -21.33 3.89
CA ALA A 483 -5.83 -22.01 4.83
C ALA A 483 -5.00 -22.55 6.01
N ARG A 484 -5.63 -22.68 7.18
CA ARG A 484 -4.94 -23.19 8.37
C ARG A 484 -4.38 -24.60 8.10
N PRO A 485 -3.17 -24.91 8.58
CA PRO A 485 -2.59 -26.24 8.46
C PRO A 485 -3.45 -27.30 9.20
N PRO A 486 -3.23 -28.60 8.91
CA PRO A 486 -3.95 -29.70 9.57
C PRO A 486 -3.84 -29.69 11.10
N SER A 487 -4.75 -30.41 11.76
CA SER A 487 -5.07 -30.36 13.19
C SER A 487 -3.92 -30.60 14.20
N ASN A 488 -2.72 -30.96 13.76
CA ASN A 488 -1.54 -31.18 14.61
C ASN A 488 -0.65 -29.94 14.77
N VAL A 489 -1.02 -28.80 14.18
CA VAL A 489 -0.30 -27.52 14.31
C VAL A 489 -1.06 -26.57 15.24
N PHE A 490 -0.36 -26.06 16.25
CA PHE A 490 -0.87 -25.04 17.16
C PHE A 490 -0.75 -23.66 16.50
N VAL A 491 -1.91 -23.09 16.19
CA VAL A 491 -2.03 -21.74 15.62
C VAL A 491 -2.07 -20.73 16.76
N SER A 492 -1.23 -19.69 16.67
CA SER A 492 -1.26 -18.60 17.63
C SER A 492 -2.44 -17.66 17.37
N GLU A 493 -3.01 -17.12 18.44
CA GLU A 493 -4.01 -16.06 18.36
C GLU A 493 -3.37 -14.70 18.64
N THR A 494 -3.87 -13.65 17.97
CA THR A 494 -3.40 -12.29 18.20
C THR A 494 -4.13 -11.65 19.37
N VAL A 495 -3.38 -11.04 20.28
CA VAL A 495 -3.88 -10.26 21.41
C VAL A 495 -3.09 -8.96 21.60
N LEU A 496 -3.73 -7.98 22.23
CA LEU A 496 -3.12 -6.73 22.67
C LEU A 496 -3.00 -6.76 24.20
N PRO A 497 -1.82 -7.08 24.77
CA PRO A 497 -1.70 -7.32 26.21
C PRO A 497 -1.78 -6.05 27.06
N TRP A 498 -1.41 -4.90 26.51
CA TRP A 498 -1.37 -3.63 27.26
C TRP A 498 -1.42 -2.41 26.32
N ALA A 499 -1.90 -1.30 26.85
CA ALA A 499 -1.71 0.04 26.30
C ALA A 499 -1.23 1.00 27.38
N HIS A 500 -0.55 2.07 26.95
CA HIS A 500 0.00 3.10 27.80
C HIS A 500 -0.28 4.47 27.19
N PHE A 501 -0.72 5.41 28.01
CA PHE A 501 -0.95 6.79 27.59
C PHE A 501 0.02 7.75 28.29
N VAL A 502 0.69 8.60 27.52
CA VAL A 502 1.56 9.68 28.02
C VAL A 502 0.90 11.01 27.71
N PRO A 503 0.42 11.79 28.71
CA PRO A 503 -0.14 13.11 28.45
C PRO A 503 0.93 14.10 27.98
N THR A 504 0.51 15.06 27.16
CA THR A 504 1.34 16.23 26.86
C THR A 504 1.46 17.13 28.09
N SER A 505 2.55 17.88 28.20
CA SER A 505 2.80 18.82 29.31
C SER A 505 1.94 20.09 29.26
N VAL A 506 0.87 20.12 28.46
CA VAL A 506 0.02 21.30 28.23
C VAL A 506 -1.22 21.24 29.14
N PRO A 507 -1.34 22.10 30.16
CA PRO A 507 -2.43 22.01 31.15
C PRO A 507 -3.82 22.26 30.56
N SER A 508 -3.93 23.01 29.45
CA SER A 508 -5.20 23.32 28.79
C SER A 508 -5.77 22.17 27.95
N SER A 509 -5.06 21.04 27.83
CA SER A 509 -5.47 19.89 27.02
C SER A 509 -5.08 18.59 27.73
N PRO A 510 -5.72 18.28 28.87
CA PRO A 510 -5.29 17.20 29.76
C PRO A 510 -5.47 15.80 29.15
N LEU A 511 -6.24 15.68 28.07
CA LEU A 511 -6.45 14.46 27.31
C LEU A 511 -5.62 14.38 26.02
N ALA A 512 -4.82 15.42 25.72
CA ALA A 512 -3.90 15.37 24.60
C ALA A 512 -2.62 14.63 25.01
N GLY A 513 -2.12 13.73 24.17
CA GLY A 513 -1.01 12.85 24.52
C GLY A 513 -0.65 11.82 23.46
N VAL A 514 0.14 10.84 23.85
CA VAL A 514 0.57 9.73 23.00
C VAL A 514 0.10 8.42 23.62
N LEU A 515 -0.71 7.68 22.88
CA LEU A 515 -1.13 6.32 23.20
C LEU A 515 -0.21 5.33 22.49
N THR A 516 0.29 4.33 23.20
CA THR A 516 1.13 3.24 22.67
C THR A 516 0.69 1.88 23.20
N TRP A 517 0.95 0.81 22.46
CA TRP A 517 0.60 -0.57 22.83
C TRP A 517 1.56 -1.55 22.15
N SER A 518 1.35 -2.85 22.35
CA SER A 518 2.01 -3.90 21.58
C SER A 518 0.99 -4.91 21.06
N ALA A 519 1.29 -5.55 19.93
CA ALA A 519 0.64 -6.78 19.52
C ALA A 519 1.44 -7.98 20.02
N SER A 520 0.79 -9.11 20.29
CA SER A 520 1.43 -10.34 20.73
C SER A 520 0.66 -11.57 20.27
N SER A 521 1.38 -12.67 20.13
CA SER A 521 0.80 -13.98 19.88
C SER A 521 0.63 -14.74 21.19
N VAL A 522 -0.54 -15.34 21.39
CA VAL A 522 -0.80 -16.29 22.49
C VAL A 522 -1.16 -17.64 21.92
N PHE A 523 -0.85 -18.70 22.67
CA PHE A 523 -1.18 -20.07 22.29
C PHE A 523 -2.22 -20.62 23.27
N PRO A 524 -3.12 -21.50 22.80
CA PRO A 524 -4.01 -22.23 23.69
C PRO A 524 -3.22 -22.97 24.78
N THR A 525 -3.78 -23.05 25.98
CA THR A 525 -3.20 -23.86 27.06
C THR A 525 -3.09 -25.32 26.65
N MET A 526 -1.90 -25.89 26.82
CA MET A 526 -1.64 -27.30 26.55
C MET A 526 -2.16 -28.18 27.69
N PRO A 527 -2.83 -29.31 27.41
CA PRO A 527 -3.07 -30.34 28.42
C PRO A 527 -1.73 -30.96 28.88
N ILE A 528 -1.75 -31.76 29.95
CA ILE A 528 -0.56 -32.52 30.37
C ILE A 528 -0.12 -33.42 29.23
N ILE A 529 1.13 -33.27 28.82
CA ILE A 529 1.72 -34.00 27.71
C ILE A 529 2.47 -35.20 28.25
N ASN A 530 2.13 -36.39 27.77
CA ASN A 530 2.93 -37.59 27.97
C ASN A 530 3.55 -37.99 26.60
N PRO A 531 4.84 -37.71 26.35
CA PRO A 531 5.46 -38.16 25.11
C PRO A 531 5.43 -39.69 25.05
N PRO A 532 4.95 -40.29 23.93
CA PRO A 532 4.78 -41.73 23.85
C PRO A 532 6.13 -42.50 23.90
N SER A 533 7.22 -41.90 23.42
CA SER A 533 8.60 -42.41 23.52
C SER A 533 9.61 -41.30 23.25
N PRO A 534 10.81 -41.30 23.88
CA PRO A 534 11.94 -40.46 23.49
C PRO A 534 12.40 -40.69 22.04
N GLU A 535 12.05 -41.84 21.45
CA GLU A 535 12.39 -42.23 20.07
C GLU A 535 11.31 -41.83 19.04
N ASP A 536 10.20 -41.21 19.46
CA ASP A 536 9.17 -40.73 18.53
C ASP A 536 9.72 -39.54 17.72
N PRO A 537 9.83 -39.64 16.37
CA PRO A 537 10.37 -38.56 15.55
C PRO A 537 9.40 -37.38 15.40
N ASN A 538 8.14 -37.52 15.84
CA ASN A 538 7.16 -36.46 15.74
C ASN A 538 7.31 -35.47 16.90
N PRO A 539 7.43 -34.17 16.62
CA PRO A 539 7.48 -33.18 17.67
C PRO A 539 6.17 -33.15 18.44
N VAL A 540 6.29 -33.00 19.76
CA VAL A 540 5.16 -32.91 20.69
C VAL A 540 4.20 -31.77 20.32
N TRP A 541 4.73 -30.68 19.78
CA TRP A 541 3.97 -29.57 19.23
C TRP A 541 4.64 -29.03 17.98
N LEU A 542 3.84 -28.65 16.99
CA LEU A 542 4.25 -27.83 15.85
C LEU A 542 3.62 -26.45 16.03
N LEU A 543 4.42 -25.40 16.01
CA LEU A 543 3.92 -24.02 16.10
C LEU A 543 3.93 -23.41 14.71
N GLU A 544 2.83 -22.76 14.35
CA GLU A 544 2.81 -21.88 13.18
C GLU A 544 3.61 -20.61 13.54
N SER A 545 4.76 -20.41 12.89
CA SER A 545 5.63 -19.26 13.11
C SER A 545 5.06 -18.02 12.41
N THR A 546 4.02 -17.41 12.99
CA THR A 546 3.51 -16.12 12.52
C THR A 546 3.54 -15.08 13.62
N VAL A 547 4.31 -14.01 13.38
CA VAL A 547 4.18 -12.76 14.14
C VAL A 547 2.81 -12.17 13.80
N PRO A 548 2.08 -11.56 14.76
CA PRO A 548 0.81 -10.91 14.46
C PRO A 548 0.99 -9.86 13.37
N SER A 549 0.26 -10.01 12.27
CA SER A 549 0.18 -9.02 11.21
C SER A 549 -1.19 -8.37 11.30
N LEU A 550 -1.19 -7.07 11.61
CA LEU A 550 -2.39 -6.26 11.76
C LEU A 550 -2.31 -5.12 10.75
N LEU A 551 -3.37 -4.90 9.99
CA LEU A 551 -3.43 -3.82 9.00
C LEU A 551 -3.34 -2.46 9.68
N TYR A 552 -4.11 -2.28 10.76
CA TYR A 552 -4.14 -1.07 11.56
C TYR A 552 -4.97 -1.28 12.84
N PHE A 553 -5.08 -0.22 13.64
CA PHE A 553 -5.89 -0.21 14.85
C PHE A 553 -6.94 0.90 14.78
N ASN A 554 -8.16 0.58 15.22
CA ASN A 554 -9.21 1.53 15.54
C ASN A 554 -9.02 1.99 16.98
N ILE A 555 -9.12 3.30 17.21
CA ILE A 555 -8.94 3.93 18.51
C ILE A 555 -10.26 4.54 18.95
N TYR A 556 -10.64 4.26 20.19
CA TYR A 556 -11.87 4.73 20.79
C TYR A 556 -11.60 5.40 22.13
N ILE A 557 -12.54 6.23 22.55
CA ILE A 557 -12.56 6.85 23.87
C ILE A 557 -13.93 6.64 24.54
N GLN A 558 -13.91 6.44 25.85
CA GLN A 558 -15.11 6.32 26.65
C GLN A 558 -14.93 7.01 28.01
N GLN A 559 -16.00 7.64 28.50
CA GLN A 559 -16.02 8.16 29.86
C GLN A 559 -16.17 7.01 30.86
N LEU A 560 -15.38 7.03 31.93
CA LEU A 560 -15.55 6.13 33.06
C LEU A 560 -16.36 6.82 34.17
N PRO A 561 -17.55 6.31 34.51
CA PRO A 561 -18.35 6.79 35.63
C PRO A 561 -17.59 6.80 36.97
N GLN A 562 -17.89 7.77 37.82
CA GLN A 562 -17.26 7.87 39.15
C GLN A 562 -17.74 6.78 40.12
N ASP A 563 -18.89 6.15 39.86
CA ASP A 563 -19.45 5.07 40.67
C ASP A 563 -18.73 3.71 40.46
N GLY A 564 -17.75 3.66 39.55
CA GLY A 564 -16.96 2.46 39.26
C GLY A 564 -17.66 1.47 38.33
N THR A 565 -18.83 1.80 37.80
CA THR A 565 -19.46 1.00 36.75
C THR A 565 -18.59 1.00 35.50
N LEU A 566 -18.42 -0.17 34.87
CA LEU A 566 -17.67 -0.33 33.63
C LEU A 566 -18.66 -0.34 32.46
N PRO A 567 -18.67 0.69 31.60
CA PRO A 567 -19.50 0.70 30.41
C PRO A 567 -19.08 -0.41 29.42
N SER A 568 -19.98 -0.76 28.50
CA SER A 568 -19.62 -1.70 27.41
C SER A 568 -18.60 -1.03 26.47
N PRO A 569 -17.54 -1.74 26.04
CA PRO A 569 -16.65 -1.26 24.97
C PRO A 569 -17.37 -0.87 23.67
N ASP A 570 -18.54 -1.47 23.39
CA ASP A 570 -19.33 -1.16 22.19
C ASP A 570 -19.94 0.26 22.20
N ASP A 571 -20.07 0.85 23.39
CA ASP A 571 -20.54 2.22 23.61
C ASP A 571 -19.40 3.25 23.48
N ALA A 572 -18.17 2.81 23.21
CA ALA A 572 -17.03 3.70 23.06
C ALA A 572 -17.11 4.50 21.74
N ILE A 573 -16.63 5.74 21.79
CA ILE A 573 -16.69 6.68 20.66
C ILE A 573 -15.40 6.57 19.87
N PHE A 574 -15.51 6.36 18.56
CA PHE A 574 -14.37 6.31 17.65
C PHE A 574 -13.68 7.67 17.54
N ILE A 575 -12.35 7.69 17.60
CA ILE A 575 -11.54 8.93 17.51
C ILE A 575 -10.44 8.88 16.45
N GLY A 576 -10.25 7.74 15.77
CA GLY A 576 -9.33 7.63 14.64
C GLY A 576 -8.71 6.26 14.46
N THR A 577 -7.78 6.17 13.51
CA THR A 577 -7.00 4.97 13.23
C THR A 577 -5.50 5.25 13.19
N THR A 578 -4.67 4.23 13.32
CA THR A 578 -3.22 4.33 13.09
C THR A 578 -2.83 4.26 11.62
N GLY A 579 -1.62 4.73 11.28
CA GLY A 579 -1.04 4.66 9.92
C GLY A 579 -0.38 5.97 9.48
N LEU A 580 -1.02 7.10 9.79
CA LEU A 580 -0.65 8.43 9.27
C LEU A 580 0.81 8.85 9.51
N ASP A 581 1.40 8.45 10.64
CA ASP A 581 2.78 8.82 11.01
C ASP A 581 3.82 7.72 10.72
N GLY A 582 3.41 6.67 10.01
CA GLY A 582 4.22 5.49 9.70
C GLY A 582 4.50 4.58 10.89
N ARG A 583 3.79 4.72 12.02
CA ARG A 583 3.95 3.83 13.19
C ARG A 583 2.67 3.07 13.49
N ALA A 584 2.74 1.74 13.41
CA ALA A 584 1.58 0.87 13.61
C ALA A 584 0.99 0.95 15.03
N ASN A 585 1.84 0.92 16.08
CA ASN A 585 1.43 0.78 17.48
C ASN A 585 1.47 2.11 18.29
N ARG A 586 1.15 3.23 17.63
CA ARG A 586 1.12 4.55 18.25
C ARG A 586 -0.05 5.38 17.71
N PHE A 587 -0.66 6.17 18.58
CA PHE A 587 -1.66 7.16 18.19
C PHE A 587 -1.45 8.48 18.95
N TYR A 588 -1.44 9.59 18.22
CA TYR A 588 -1.43 10.93 18.82
C TYR A 588 -2.85 11.37 19.11
N VAL A 589 -3.16 11.56 20.38
CA VAL A 589 -4.45 12.08 20.81
C VAL A 589 -4.36 13.60 20.82
N ASP A 590 -5.02 14.25 19.87
CA ASP A 590 -5.20 15.70 19.84
C ASP A 590 -6.51 16.09 20.53
N GLN A 591 -6.53 17.26 21.18
CA GLN A 591 -7.72 17.79 21.86
C GLN A 591 -8.91 17.96 20.91
N ALA A 592 -8.66 18.20 19.62
CA ALA A 592 -9.68 18.30 18.58
C ALA A 592 -10.40 16.97 18.30
N LEU A 593 -9.75 15.84 18.57
CA LEU A 593 -10.32 14.49 18.39
C LEU A 593 -11.23 14.09 19.56
N ILE A 594 -11.13 14.77 20.70
CA ILE A 594 -11.91 14.43 21.90
C ILE A 594 -13.37 14.85 21.71
N PRO A 595 -14.34 13.91 21.77
CA PRO A 595 -15.76 14.23 21.61
C PRO A 595 -16.25 15.16 22.72
N PRO A 596 -17.18 16.09 22.43
CA PRO A 596 -17.73 17.02 23.43
C PRO A 596 -18.31 16.33 24.67
N THR A 597 -18.88 15.13 24.50
CA THR A 597 -19.44 14.30 25.56
C THR A 597 -18.40 13.86 26.60
N VAL A 598 -17.12 13.78 26.22
CA VAL A 598 -16.04 13.27 27.09
C VAL A 598 -15.12 14.40 27.59
N LYS A 599 -15.20 15.62 27.03
CA LYS A 599 -14.31 16.74 27.40
C LYS A 599 -14.34 17.15 28.88
N GLY A 600 -15.44 16.86 29.59
CA GLY A 600 -15.60 17.15 31.02
C GLY A 600 -15.39 15.95 31.95
N ALA A 601 -15.05 14.78 31.41
CA ALA A 601 -14.91 13.56 32.19
C ALA A 601 -13.67 13.61 33.09
N SER A 602 -13.82 13.24 34.37
CA SER A 602 -12.68 13.11 35.30
C SER A 602 -11.84 11.86 35.04
N ASN A 603 -12.45 10.82 34.45
CA ASN A 603 -11.80 9.57 34.12
C ASN A 603 -12.23 9.16 32.71
N VAL A 604 -11.27 8.76 31.89
CA VAL A 604 -11.52 8.24 30.55
C VAL A 604 -10.77 6.94 30.33
N ARG A 605 -11.30 6.13 29.42
CA ARG A 605 -10.65 4.94 28.88
C ARG A 605 -10.40 5.14 27.41
N PHE A 606 -9.15 4.99 26.99
CA PHE A 606 -8.80 4.80 25.59
C PHE A 606 -8.82 3.32 25.27
N LEU A 607 -9.53 2.90 24.23
CA LEU A 607 -9.55 1.51 23.76
C LEU A 607 -8.84 1.40 22.41
N VAL A 608 -8.13 0.29 22.24
CA VAL A 608 -7.38 -0.03 21.02
C VAL A 608 -7.87 -1.36 20.50
N GLN A 609 -8.38 -1.38 19.28
CA GLN A 609 -8.91 -2.58 18.63
C GLN A 609 -8.18 -2.81 17.31
N GLY A 610 -7.57 -3.99 17.15
CA GLY A 610 -6.82 -4.34 15.94
C GLY A 610 -7.71 -4.85 14.82
N ILE A 611 -7.27 -4.63 13.57
CA ILE A 611 -7.77 -5.29 12.36
C ILE A 611 -6.67 -6.22 11.85
N THR A 612 -6.97 -7.50 11.66
CA THR A 612 -6.01 -8.47 11.13
C THR A 612 -5.68 -8.19 9.67
N ASP A 613 -4.52 -8.67 9.21
CA ASP A 613 -4.12 -8.72 7.79
C ASP A 613 -5.09 -9.48 6.88
N ARG A 614 -6.02 -10.22 7.48
CA ARG A 614 -7.12 -10.90 6.79
C ARG A 614 -8.37 -10.06 6.70
N GLY A 615 -8.46 -8.92 7.39
CA GLY A 615 -9.65 -8.07 7.40
C GLY A 615 -10.64 -8.36 8.53
N GLU A 616 -10.20 -8.99 9.62
CA GLU A 616 -11.05 -9.36 10.74
C GLU A 616 -10.83 -8.45 11.94
N LEU A 617 -11.92 -8.03 12.58
CA LEU A 617 -11.89 -7.21 13.78
C LEU A 617 -11.53 -8.08 15.00
N LEU A 618 -10.54 -7.67 15.79
CA LEU A 618 -10.26 -8.36 17.04
C LEU A 618 -11.43 -8.19 18.02
N PRO A 619 -11.90 -9.29 18.64
CA PRO A 619 -12.90 -9.21 19.70
C PRO A 619 -12.33 -8.48 20.93
N TRP A 620 -13.21 -7.86 21.72
CA TRP A 620 -12.80 -6.97 22.82
C TRP A 620 -11.97 -7.68 23.90
N ASP A 621 -12.16 -8.98 24.11
CA ASP A 621 -11.37 -9.81 25.05
C ASP A 621 -9.91 -10.02 24.59
N ARG A 622 -9.59 -9.70 23.33
CA ARG A 622 -8.24 -9.70 22.75
C ARG A 622 -7.69 -8.30 22.52
N CYS A 623 -8.46 -7.27 22.87
CA CYS A 623 -8.08 -5.87 22.72
C CYS A 623 -7.45 -5.33 24.00
N THR A 624 -7.01 -4.06 23.95
CA THR A 624 -6.41 -3.42 25.12
C THR A 624 -6.98 -2.04 25.36
N PHE A 625 -6.68 -1.48 26.53
CA PHE A 625 -7.12 -0.16 26.93
C PHE A 625 -6.10 0.53 27.84
N ALA A 626 -6.20 1.85 27.93
CA ALA A 626 -5.48 2.67 28.88
C ALA A 626 -6.46 3.59 29.62
N ASP A 627 -6.51 3.45 30.95
CA ASP A 627 -7.33 4.31 31.81
C ASP A 627 -6.52 5.56 32.21
N VAL A 628 -7.14 6.73 32.05
CA VAL A 628 -6.54 8.02 32.36
C VAL A 628 -7.43 8.74 33.37
N LYS A 629 -6.84 9.08 34.51
CA LYS A 629 -7.48 9.91 35.54
C LYS A 629 -6.99 11.33 35.38
N LEU A 630 -7.92 12.26 35.17
CA LEU A 630 -7.65 13.68 35.19
C LEU A 630 -7.73 14.13 36.65
N GLU A 631 -6.57 14.34 37.29
CA GLU A 631 -6.54 14.95 38.61
C GLU A 631 -7.15 16.36 38.50
N GLN A 632 -8.13 16.66 39.34
CA GLN A 632 -8.55 18.03 39.54
C GLN A 632 -7.32 18.79 40.04
N VAL A 633 -6.79 19.70 39.24
CA VAL A 633 -5.86 20.71 39.72
C VAL A 633 -6.65 21.57 40.71
N GLY A 634 -6.67 21.13 41.96
CA GLY A 634 -7.18 21.90 43.08
C GLY A 634 -6.40 23.19 43.17
N GLN A 635 -7.11 24.29 43.42
CA GLN A 635 -6.56 25.57 43.82
C GLN A 635 -5.78 25.42 45.14
N ASP A 636 -4.55 24.90 45.09
CA ASP A 636 -3.58 24.94 46.18
C ASP A 636 -2.20 25.24 45.61
N PHE A 637 -2.10 26.32 44.83
CA PHE A 637 -0.83 26.98 44.51
C PHE A 637 -0.80 28.36 45.17
N VAL A 638 -0.95 28.39 46.50
CA VAL A 638 -0.46 29.49 47.34
C VAL A 638 0.26 28.86 48.53
N HIS A 639 1.48 28.38 48.31
CA HIS A 639 2.62 28.70 49.16
C HIS A 639 3.89 28.16 48.51
N GLY A 640 4.77 29.08 48.15
CA GLY A 640 6.05 28.76 47.53
C GLY A 640 6.93 27.93 48.45
N VAL A 641 7.54 26.90 47.89
CA VAL A 641 8.82 26.38 48.34
C VAL A 641 9.65 26.07 47.10
N ALA A 642 10.84 26.67 47.06
CA ALA A 642 11.80 26.58 45.98
C ALA A 642 12.17 25.11 45.67
N TYR A 643 11.97 24.69 44.42
CA TYR A 643 12.57 23.48 43.90
C TYR A 643 14.03 23.77 43.52
N ARG A 644 14.96 23.37 44.39
CA ARG A 644 16.36 23.14 44.02
C ARG A 644 16.43 21.84 43.22
N GLU A 645 17.16 21.88 42.12
CA GLU A 645 17.64 20.70 41.40
C GLU A 645 18.23 19.67 42.36
N LYS A 646 17.64 18.48 42.37
CA LYS A 646 18.37 17.24 42.61
C LYS A 646 17.89 16.20 41.59
N VAL A 647 18.71 16.05 40.56
CA VAL A 647 18.78 14.84 39.76
C VAL A 647 19.04 13.66 40.71
N SER A 648 18.09 12.73 40.77
CA SER A 648 18.22 11.43 41.41
C SER A 648 17.44 10.44 40.56
N VAL A 649 18.17 9.87 39.60
CA VAL A 649 17.74 8.75 38.75
C VAL A 649 17.57 7.51 39.64
N GLY A 650 16.41 6.85 39.56
CA GLY A 650 16.19 5.53 40.13
C GLY A 650 15.40 4.66 39.15
N PRO A 651 16.05 3.78 38.36
CA PRO A 651 15.39 2.87 37.44
C PRO A 651 15.38 1.48 38.06
N VAL A 652 14.48 1.21 39.01
CA VAL A 652 14.52 -0.07 39.75
C VAL A 652 13.10 -0.51 40.12
N THR A 653 12.32 -0.98 39.15
CA THR A 653 11.13 -1.80 39.42
C THR A 653 10.80 -2.75 38.28
N LEU A 654 10.97 -2.32 37.01
CA LEU A 654 10.68 -3.18 35.85
C LEU A 654 11.80 -4.20 35.58
N LEU A 655 13.07 -3.77 35.66
CA LEU A 655 14.22 -4.65 35.47
C LEU A 655 14.32 -5.70 36.57
N GLU A 656 13.96 -5.36 37.81
CA GLU A 656 13.95 -6.34 38.92
C GLU A 656 12.84 -7.36 38.77
N ARG A 657 11.64 -6.97 38.32
CA ARG A 657 10.55 -7.93 38.03
C ARG A 657 10.88 -8.85 36.85
N PHE A 658 11.54 -8.31 35.82
CA PHE A 658 12.03 -9.10 34.69
C PHE A 658 13.17 -10.05 35.10
N LEU A 659 14.13 -9.58 35.89
CA LEU A 659 15.23 -10.42 36.41
C LEU A 659 14.74 -11.47 37.42
N ASP A 660 13.69 -11.19 38.20
CA ASP A 660 13.08 -12.17 39.10
C ASP A 660 12.33 -13.27 38.31
N LEU A 661 11.64 -12.90 37.23
CA LEU A 661 11.03 -13.86 36.30
C LEU A 661 12.09 -14.74 35.61
N VAL A 662 13.17 -14.13 35.12
CA VAL A 662 14.30 -14.84 34.49
C VAL A 662 15.02 -15.74 35.51
N ARG A 663 15.23 -15.29 36.75
CA ARG A 663 15.83 -16.12 37.82
C ARG A 663 14.94 -17.30 38.21
N ARG A 664 13.62 -17.13 38.25
CA ARG A 664 12.66 -18.22 38.51
C ARG A 664 12.65 -19.24 37.37
N LEU A 665 12.74 -18.79 36.12
CA LEU A 665 12.89 -19.68 34.96
C LEU A 665 14.23 -20.44 34.98
N VAL A 666 15.35 -19.76 35.26
CA VAL A 666 16.67 -20.40 35.34
C VAL A 666 16.74 -21.42 36.49
N MET A 667 16.16 -21.13 37.65
CA MET A 667 16.07 -22.12 38.76
C MET A 667 15.17 -23.32 38.45
N TYR A 668 14.16 -23.15 37.59
CA TYR A 668 13.34 -24.27 37.14
C TYR A 668 14.12 -25.19 36.19
N PHE A 669 14.98 -24.62 35.33
CA PHE A 669 15.83 -25.40 34.41
C PHE A 669 17.05 -26.04 35.08
N THR A 670 17.66 -25.44 36.11
CA THR A 670 18.78 -26.08 36.83
C THR A 670 18.33 -27.21 37.76
N ASN A 671 17.09 -27.21 38.26
CA ASN A 671 16.56 -28.32 39.06
C ASN A 671 16.13 -29.54 38.24
N VAL A 672 15.87 -29.38 36.94
CA VAL A 672 15.54 -30.51 36.04
C VAL A 672 16.82 -31.22 35.53
N LEU A 673 17.99 -30.58 35.59
CA LEU A 673 19.29 -31.15 35.20
C LEU A 673 20.05 -31.85 36.34
N SER A 674 19.46 -32.00 37.53
CA SER A 674 20.06 -32.70 38.69
C SER A 674 19.40 -34.06 39.00
N ILE A 675 18.55 -34.59 38.12
CA ILE A 675 18.07 -35.97 38.20
C ILE A 675 18.38 -36.67 36.87
N HIS A 676 19.67 -36.95 36.67
CA HIS A 676 20.16 -38.17 36.02
C HIS A 676 21.60 -38.44 36.42
#